data_AF-A0A016BMC7-F1
#
_entry.id   AF-A0A016BMC7-F1
#
_cell.length_a   1.000
_cell.length_b   1.000
_cell.length_c   1.000
_cell.angle_alpha   90.00
_cell.angle_beta   90.00
_cell.angle_gamma   90.00
#
_symmetry.space_group_name_H-M   'P 1'
#
loop_
_entity.id
_entity.type
_entity.pdbx_description
1 polymer ?
#
loop_
_entity_poly.entity_id
_entity_poly.type
_entity_poly.pdbx_seq_one_letter_code
_entity_poly.pdbx_strand_id
1 'polypeptide(L)'
;TKQPSIQERNDVFYEINPDSWDWDYISEFGSCLLPEHKGKYLRKYKNRLNFSLISTREDIGIDNEMISNFIKEEWNWKSLSENKSVNLSFDFIFSLKEKPWDWAALSQNAAIKWDIKILRQILKTPEIKAAISWDDVIARKELSFDDTIIELMDDICFSWYVLTSNSSYKPSIATISKAIDSGEEINWGSLSSNVNINIQFVRAFTERLDWSLVTSNKNVINIENENVVDEFVDVLDWRYLSENIHLTTERLVKYKNKIDWKLVNERFNYSELDISYVDSIQECIDWTKLSGASIVFTEEFLHKYRAKIDWYAFSENESVDFSADLYQDFAKELNVIKFLDKMAHHSSGYYNKMKVYHFSHMFNAIEIIKNRKIMSRNKAEETRSLKFDAAGSVVHRTGKAHPFARFYYRPKSMTQFYNECLGWDSSLETDYGKSYYSQACDLHLPKCPMPVFFEFDIREIVAKYPEKCYYSTGNLQTNAASVLKITETPDRLRLDYLYHDISDAKFLTNNYFGREQVSPGEWKSVFYDFFDRIKEQSQQEFLVEEELDFMQLESLRIICYDEFQKDLLINYLGDDEIVSKIEVDYRMYSHENRQLEMSENEDVISITSDYDINGCAYLLVKGGEIKNQELIKNRTSSGLIMYPSVVFDKHNPPSEVYLIDPNPRADTKEWLIYKS
;
A
#
# COMPACT_ATOMS: atom_id res chain seq x y z
N THR A 1 38.09 -41.63 21.12
CA THR A 1 36.78 -41.92 21.77
C THR A 1 36.83 -41.37 23.17
N LYS A 2 36.06 -40.30 23.43
CA LYS A 2 35.99 -39.61 24.72
C LYS A 2 35.60 -40.62 25.79
N GLN A 3 36.50 -40.89 26.75
CA GLN A 3 36.13 -41.64 27.95
C GLN A 3 35.00 -40.85 28.65
N PRO A 4 33.88 -41.49 29.02
CA PRO A 4 32.93 -40.91 29.95
C PRO A 4 33.71 -40.50 31.21
N SER A 5 33.50 -39.28 31.69
CA SER A 5 34.30 -38.73 32.78
C SER A 5 34.21 -39.69 33.98
N ILE A 6 35.34 -39.94 34.62
CA ILE A 6 35.48 -40.83 35.78
C ILE A 6 34.48 -40.51 36.91
N GLN A 7 33.91 -39.30 36.93
CA GLN A 7 32.86 -38.85 37.84
C GLN A 7 31.53 -39.64 37.71
N GLU A 8 31.23 -40.29 36.59
CA GLU A 8 29.97 -41.07 36.45
C GLU A 8 29.94 -42.36 37.30
N ARG A 9 31.08 -42.78 37.88
CA ARG A 9 31.19 -43.99 38.73
C ARG A 9 31.20 -43.65 40.23
N ASN A 10 30.21 -42.87 40.66
CA ASN A 10 30.08 -42.21 41.97
C ASN A 10 30.31 -43.05 43.24
N ASP A 11 30.02 -44.36 43.26
CA ASP A 11 30.18 -45.17 44.48
C ASP A 11 31.62 -45.66 44.72
N VAL A 12 32.42 -45.88 43.68
CA VAL A 12 33.79 -46.44 43.79
C VAL A 12 34.85 -45.32 43.84
N PHE A 13 34.56 -44.16 43.24
CA PHE A 13 35.51 -43.06 43.08
C PHE A 13 35.95 -42.43 44.40
N TYR A 14 35.03 -42.20 45.34
CA TYR A 14 35.33 -41.51 46.60
C TYR A 14 35.79 -42.44 47.74
N GLU A 15 35.79 -43.77 47.55
CA GLU A 15 36.25 -44.73 48.57
C GLU A 15 37.74 -45.04 48.45
N ILE A 16 38.36 -44.77 47.30
CA ILE A 16 39.79 -44.95 47.08
C ILE A 16 40.51 -43.64 47.44
N ASN A 17 41.16 -43.65 48.59
CA ASN A 17 42.06 -42.59 49.07
C ASN A 17 41.43 -41.18 49.16
N PRO A 18 40.48 -40.96 50.11
CA PRO A 18 39.76 -39.70 50.29
C PRO A 18 40.66 -38.47 50.49
N ASP A 19 41.87 -38.68 50.97
CA ASP A 19 42.83 -37.62 51.30
C ASP A 19 43.64 -37.15 50.07
N SER A 20 43.49 -37.81 48.92
CA SER A 20 44.16 -37.43 47.66
C SER A 20 43.26 -36.64 46.70
N TRP A 21 42.01 -36.38 47.08
CA TRP A 21 41.07 -35.63 46.23
C TRP A 21 41.18 -34.12 46.44
N ASP A 22 41.05 -33.40 45.34
CA ASP A 22 40.80 -31.95 45.36
C ASP A 22 39.32 -31.70 45.70
N TRP A 23 39.06 -31.50 46.98
CA TRP A 23 37.72 -31.29 47.50
C TRP A 23 37.13 -29.92 47.14
N ASP A 24 37.95 -28.92 46.82
CA ASP A 24 37.48 -27.64 46.31
C ASP A 24 36.93 -27.83 44.89
N TYR A 25 37.67 -28.53 44.02
CA TYR A 25 37.19 -28.89 42.68
C TYR A 25 35.89 -29.71 42.73
N ILE A 26 35.78 -30.67 43.67
CA ILE A 26 34.55 -31.47 43.85
C ILE A 26 33.38 -30.59 44.32
N SER A 27 33.63 -29.61 45.18
CA SER A 27 32.60 -28.69 45.67
C SER A 27 32.07 -27.81 44.54
N GLU A 28 32.96 -27.33 43.68
CA GLU A 28 32.64 -26.42 42.57
C GLU A 28 32.08 -27.13 41.32
N PHE A 29 32.49 -28.38 41.04
CA PHE A 29 32.14 -29.06 39.77
C PHE A 29 31.67 -30.51 39.92
N GLY A 30 31.60 -31.03 41.15
CA GLY A 30 31.27 -32.44 41.38
C GLY A 30 29.83 -32.76 40.98
N SER A 31 29.67 -33.68 40.02
CA SER A 31 28.36 -34.23 39.63
C SER A 31 27.73 -35.05 40.75
N CYS A 32 28.52 -35.59 41.69
CA CYS A 32 28.02 -36.30 42.86
C CYS A 32 27.13 -35.42 43.77
N LEU A 33 27.17 -34.10 43.62
CA LEU A 33 26.34 -33.17 44.40
C LEU A 33 25.02 -32.83 43.72
N LEU A 34 24.77 -33.34 42.50
CA LEU A 34 23.54 -33.08 41.75
C LEU A 34 22.28 -33.64 42.47
N PRO A 35 21.09 -33.07 42.19
CA PRO A 35 19.85 -33.41 42.90
C PRO A 35 19.46 -34.88 42.82
N GLU A 36 19.84 -35.57 41.74
CA GLU A 36 19.62 -37.00 41.50
C GLU A 36 20.20 -37.90 42.59
N HIS A 37 21.21 -37.42 43.32
CA HIS A 37 21.81 -38.13 44.45
C HIS A 37 21.14 -37.85 45.80
N LYS A 38 20.07 -37.04 45.83
CA LYS A 38 19.25 -36.74 47.03
C LYS A 38 20.08 -36.33 48.26
N GLY A 39 21.16 -35.58 48.03
CA GLY A 39 22.07 -35.12 49.08
C GLY A 39 22.86 -36.24 49.80
N LYS A 40 22.89 -37.48 49.29
CA LYS A 40 23.67 -38.60 49.86
C LYS A 40 25.13 -38.21 50.08
N TYR A 41 25.76 -37.63 49.05
CA TYR A 41 27.19 -37.30 49.07
C TYR A 41 27.49 -36.00 49.82
N LEU A 42 26.57 -35.03 49.83
CA LEU A 42 26.62 -33.88 50.74
C LEU A 42 26.69 -34.35 52.19
N ARG A 43 25.84 -35.30 52.61
CA ARG A 43 25.85 -35.85 53.98
C ARG A 43 27.12 -36.64 54.28
N LYS A 44 27.55 -37.51 53.34
CA LYS A 44 28.72 -38.39 53.53
C LYS A 44 30.03 -37.60 53.65
N TYR A 45 30.21 -36.56 52.83
CA TYR A 45 31.48 -35.84 52.71
C TYR A 45 31.44 -34.42 53.26
N LYS A 46 30.43 -34.04 54.05
CA LYS A 46 30.25 -32.67 54.55
C LYS A 46 31.52 -32.04 55.14
N ASN A 47 32.31 -32.78 55.92
CA ASN A 47 33.51 -32.27 56.59
C ASN A 47 34.70 -32.05 55.65
N ARG A 48 34.56 -32.46 54.38
CA ARG A 48 35.57 -32.31 53.32
C ARG A 48 35.14 -31.28 52.28
N LEU A 49 33.84 -31.08 52.12
CA LEU A 49 33.27 -30.17 51.13
C LEU A 49 33.41 -28.71 51.56
N ASN A 50 33.67 -27.85 50.59
CA ASN A 50 33.74 -26.42 50.76
C ASN A 50 32.37 -25.80 50.48
N PHE A 51 31.60 -25.55 51.54
CA PHE A 51 30.25 -25.00 51.43
C PHE A 51 30.22 -23.56 50.88
N SER A 52 31.34 -22.84 50.94
CA SER A 52 31.49 -21.52 50.32
C SER A 52 31.47 -21.62 48.78
N LEU A 53 32.13 -22.62 48.21
CA LEU A 53 32.08 -22.92 46.76
C LEU A 53 30.74 -23.54 46.35
N ILE A 54 30.12 -24.35 47.21
CA ILE A 54 28.79 -24.92 46.95
C ILE A 54 27.74 -23.81 46.82
N SER A 55 27.84 -22.71 47.58
CA SER A 55 26.92 -21.58 47.47
C SER A 55 26.78 -20.97 46.08
N THR A 56 27.81 -21.06 45.23
CA THR A 56 27.82 -20.50 43.88
C THR A 56 27.22 -21.44 42.83
N ARG A 57 26.86 -22.68 43.22
CA ARG A 57 26.35 -23.71 42.32
C ARG A 57 24.89 -23.46 41.95
N GLU A 58 24.60 -23.40 40.65
CA GLU A 58 23.24 -23.23 40.14
C GLU A 58 22.56 -24.55 39.71
N ASP A 59 23.29 -25.66 39.70
CA ASP A 59 22.86 -26.97 39.17
C ASP A 59 22.46 -28.00 40.24
N ILE A 60 22.79 -27.74 41.51
CA ILE A 60 22.55 -28.67 42.61
C ILE A 60 21.20 -28.51 43.31
N GLY A 61 20.39 -27.52 42.90
CA GLY A 61 19.05 -27.29 43.44
C GLY A 61 19.03 -26.91 44.93
N ILE A 62 19.75 -25.84 45.29
CA ILE A 62 19.80 -25.33 46.68
C ILE A 62 18.40 -24.83 47.08
N ASP A 63 17.83 -25.42 48.13
CA ASP A 63 16.50 -25.08 48.67
C ASP A 63 16.51 -24.90 50.19
N ASN A 64 15.34 -24.54 50.75
CA ASN A 64 15.15 -24.35 52.19
C ASN A 64 15.62 -25.57 53.01
N GLU A 65 15.36 -26.79 52.53
CA GLU A 65 15.67 -28.03 53.25
C GLU A 65 17.19 -28.28 53.27
N MET A 66 17.87 -28.08 52.14
CA MET A 66 19.31 -28.22 52.02
C MET A 66 20.02 -27.27 52.99
N ILE A 67 19.71 -25.97 52.96
CA ILE A 67 20.34 -25.00 53.85
C ILE A 67 20.05 -25.34 55.32
N SER A 68 18.82 -25.75 55.66
CA SER A 68 18.45 -26.14 57.03
C SER A 68 19.25 -27.34 57.53
N ASN A 69 19.43 -28.37 56.70
CA ASN A 69 20.17 -29.58 57.05
C ASN A 69 21.67 -29.33 57.28
N PHE A 70 22.22 -28.31 56.62
CA PHE A 70 23.64 -27.95 56.67
C PHE A 70 23.88 -26.53 57.21
N ILE A 71 22.99 -26.04 58.08
CA ILE A 71 22.99 -24.64 58.54
C ILE A 71 24.24 -24.23 59.35
N LYS A 72 24.96 -25.23 59.89
CA LYS A 72 26.19 -25.04 60.67
C LYS A 72 27.44 -24.97 59.80
N GLU A 73 27.34 -25.34 58.53
CA GLU A 73 28.46 -25.32 57.59
C GLU A 73 28.71 -23.89 57.09
N GLU A 74 29.91 -23.64 56.59
CA GLU A 74 30.39 -22.30 56.20
C GLU A 74 29.88 -21.88 54.82
N TRP A 75 28.58 -21.62 54.71
CA TRP A 75 27.95 -21.08 53.50
C TRP A 75 28.42 -19.66 53.20
N ASN A 76 28.63 -19.36 51.92
CA ASN A 76 28.75 -18.00 51.43
C ASN A 76 27.34 -17.41 51.19
N TRP A 77 26.84 -16.69 52.18
CA TRP A 77 25.49 -16.10 52.17
C TRP A 77 25.31 -15.03 51.08
N LYS A 78 26.38 -14.32 50.72
CA LYS A 78 26.35 -13.38 49.59
C LYS A 78 26.14 -14.11 48.27
N SER A 79 26.91 -15.17 48.02
CA SER A 79 26.73 -16.00 46.83
C SER A 79 25.36 -16.67 46.79
N LEU A 80 24.81 -17.09 47.93
CA LEU A 80 23.44 -17.61 48.01
C LEU A 80 22.38 -16.55 47.66
N SER A 81 22.58 -15.29 48.07
CA SER A 81 21.69 -14.18 47.71
C SER A 81 21.66 -13.92 46.19
N GLU A 82 22.83 -13.99 45.54
CA GLU A 82 23.01 -13.72 44.11
C GLU A 82 22.61 -14.90 43.21
N ASN A 83 22.55 -16.10 43.77
CA ASN A 83 22.32 -17.34 43.03
C ASN A 83 20.89 -17.40 42.46
N LYS A 84 20.77 -17.48 41.14
CA LYS A 84 19.49 -17.37 40.42
C LYS A 84 18.71 -18.68 40.36
N SER A 85 19.29 -19.79 40.80
CA SER A 85 18.64 -21.10 40.80
C SER A 85 18.10 -21.50 42.17
N VAL A 86 18.32 -20.69 43.21
CA VAL A 86 17.90 -21.04 44.58
C VAL A 86 16.38 -21.10 44.67
N ASN A 87 15.87 -22.09 45.39
CA ASN A 87 14.45 -22.21 45.68
C ASN A 87 14.20 -21.92 47.16
N LEU A 88 14.38 -20.64 47.53
CA LEU A 88 14.19 -20.17 48.88
C LEU A 88 12.89 -19.38 49.02
N SER A 89 12.13 -19.66 50.08
CA SER A 89 10.98 -18.82 50.44
C SER A 89 11.45 -17.61 51.24
N PHE A 90 10.75 -16.48 51.08
CA PHE A 90 11.09 -15.28 51.83
C PHE A 90 10.94 -15.49 53.34
N ASP A 91 9.90 -16.22 53.79
CA ASP A 91 9.73 -16.59 55.20
C ASP A 91 10.96 -17.33 55.76
N PHE A 92 11.58 -18.20 54.97
CA PHE A 92 12.79 -18.92 55.37
C PHE A 92 13.99 -17.97 55.47
N ILE A 93 14.23 -17.15 54.45
CA ILE A 93 15.29 -16.14 54.45
C ILE A 93 15.13 -15.23 55.67
N PHE A 94 13.92 -14.75 55.93
CA PHE A 94 13.61 -13.87 57.04
C PHE A 94 13.76 -14.57 58.42
N SER A 95 13.44 -15.86 58.52
CA SER A 95 13.70 -16.65 59.74
C SER A 95 15.20 -16.76 60.08
N LEU A 96 16.06 -16.61 59.06
CA LEU A 96 17.52 -16.61 59.16
C LEU A 96 18.13 -15.22 58.95
N LYS A 97 17.39 -14.14 59.24
CA LYS A 97 17.83 -12.76 59.03
C LYS A 97 19.13 -12.36 59.74
N GLU A 98 19.52 -13.10 60.78
CA GLU A 98 20.78 -12.90 61.51
C GLU A 98 22.01 -13.41 60.73
N LYS A 99 21.79 -14.19 59.66
CA LYS A 99 22.85 -14.60 58.74
C LYS A 99 23.20 -13.42 57.81
N PRO A 100 24.45 -13.32 57.34
CA PRO A 100 24.93 -12.18 56.55
C PRO A 100 24.46 -12.26 55.09
N TRP A 101 23.15 -12.28 54.89
CA TRP A 101 22.52 -12.18 53.57
C TRP A 101 22.87 -10.84 52.92
N ASP A 102 23.14 -10.88 51.61
CA ASP A 102 23.16 -9.67 50.80
C ASP A 102 21.71 -9.33 50.40
N TRP A 103 21.09 -8.41 51.13
CA TRP A 103 19.70 -8.01 50.95
C TRP A 103 19.46 -7.27 49.63
N ALA A 104 20.46 -6.54 49.12
CA ALA A 104 20.40 -5.89 47.82
C ALA A 104 20.34 -6.95 46.71
N ALA A 105 21.23 -7.95 46.77
CA ALA A 105 21.21 -9.07 45.83
C ALA A 105 19.88 -9.86 45.91
N LEU A 106 19.36 -10.11 47.12
CA LEU A 106 18.05 -10.79 47.28
C LEU A 106 16.89 -9.99 46.67
N SER A 107 16.89 -8.66 46.78
CA SER A 107 15.85 -7.81 46.19
C SER A 107 15.86 -7.84 44.65
N GLN A 108 17.05 -7.98 44.06
CA GLN A 108 17.25 -8.12 42.61
C GLN A 108 16.98 -9.55 42.10
N ASN A 109 17.01 -10.54 42.98
CA ASN A 109 16.89 -11.94 42.60
C ASN A 109 15.44 -12.30 42.23
N ALA A 110 15.22 -12.60 40.95
CA ALA A 110 13.92 -12.99 40.42
C ALA A 110 13.44 -14.38 40.91
N ALA A 111 14.33 -15.24 41.41
CA ALA A 111 13.96 -16.54 41.98
C ALA A 111 13.22 -16.38 43.32
N ILE A 112 13.49 -15.28 44.04
CA ILE A 112 12.82 -14.95 45.28
C ILE A 112 11.48 -14.31 44.97
N LYS A 113 10.39 -14.97 45.40
CA LYS A 113 9.03 -14.49 45.21
C LYS A 113 8.63 -13.52 46.32
N TRP A 114 8.10 -12.38 45.91
CA TRP A 114 7.62 -11.33 46.80
C TRP A 114 6.10 -11.30 46.80
N ASP A 115 5.52 -10.89 47.94
CA ASP A 115 4.12 -10.52 48.05
C ASP A 115 3.96 -9.28 48.93
N ILE A 116 2.74 -8.75 49.02
CA ILE A 116 2.49 -7.52 49.76
C ILE A 116 2.67 -7.67 51.28
N LYS A 117 2.48 -8.88 51.84
CA LYS A 117 2.68 -9.12 53.27
C LYS A 117 4.17 -9.06 53.61
N ILE A 118 4.98 -9.68 52.77
CA ILE A 118 6.45 -9.65 52.83
C ILE A 118 6.95 -8.20 52.73
N LEU A 119 6.49 -7.44 51.73
CA LEU A 119 6.85 -6.03 51.57
C LEU A 119 6.57 -5.23 52.85
N ARG A 120 5.37 -5.38 53.42
CA ARG A 120 4.99 -4.71 54.68
C ARG A 120 5.85 -5.13 55.87
N GLN A 121 6.35 -6.37 55.89
CA GLN A 121 7.23 -6.87 56.95
C GLN A 121 8.64 -6.26 56.84
N ILE A 122 9.17 -6.13 55.62
CA ILE A 122 10.47 -5.50 55.36
C ILE A 122 10.44 -4.03 55.70
N LEU A 123 9.38 -3.31 55.30
CA LEU A 123 9.20 -1.89 55.64
C LEU A 123 9.18 -1.63 57.15
N LYS A 124 8.84 -2.63 57.97
CA LYS A 124 8.87 -2.57 59.44
C LYS A 124 10.20 -2.96 60.07
N THR A 125 11.19 -3.39 59.29
CA THR A 125 12.49 -3.88 59.77
C THR A 125 13.60 -2.93 59.30
N PRO A 126 14.00 -1.93 60.11
CA PRO A 126 14.86 -0.84 59.68
C PRO A 126 16.20 -1.28 59.08
N GLU A 127 16.82 -2.30 59.65
CA GLU A 127 18.14 -2.80 59.23
C GLU A 127 18.09 -3.42 57.83
N ILE A 128 17.02 -4.19 57.55
CA ILE A 128 16.80 -4.78 56.22
C ILE A 128 16.37 -3.69 55.24
N LYS A 129 15.45 -2.81 55.66
CA LYS A 129 14.92 -1.71 54.85
C LYS A 129 16.03 -0.84 54.25
N ALA A 130 17.08 -0.57 55.01
CA ALA A 130 18.24 0.21 54.58
C ALA A 130 19.17 -0.51 53.58
N ALA A 131 19.06 -1.84 53.45
CA ALA A 131 19.92 -2.67 52.61
C ALA A 131 19.24 -3.17 51.32
N ILE A 132 17.97 -2.84 51.10
CA ILE A 132 17.18 -3.24 49.92
C ILE A 132 17.47 -2.31 48.73
N SER A 133 17.53 -2.88 47.53
CA SER A 133 17.48 -2.14 46.27
C SER A 133 16.02 -1.83 45.92
N TRP A 134 15.56 -0.63 46.28
CA TRP A 134 14.12 -0.31 46.20
C TRP A 134 13.60 -0.17 44.78
N ASP A 135 14.42 0.29 43.83
CA ASP A 135 14.05 0.38 42.41
C ASP A 135 13.67 -0.99 41.83
N ASP A 136 14.41 -2.04 42.18
CA ASP A 136 14.11 -3.41 41.77
C ASP A 136 12.81 -3.92 42.38
N VAL A 137 12.51 -3.52 43.63
CA VAL A 137 11.28 -3.92 44.32
C VAL A 137 10.07 -3.24 43.70
N ILE A 138 10.12 -1.94 43.42
CA ILE A 138 9.00 -1.22 42.81
C ILE A 138 8.77 -1.59 41.34
N ALA A 139 9.79 -2.12 40.66
CA ALA A 139 9.67 -2.65 39.30
C ALA A 139 8.88 -3.98 39.22
N ARG A 140 8.67 -4.67 40.35
CA ARG A 140 7.99 -5.97 40.40
C ARG A 140 6.49 -5.83 40.14
N LYS A 141 6.02 -6.45 39.04
CA LYS A 141 4.62 -6.38 38.61
C LYS A 141 3.68 -7.21 39.50
N GLU A 142 4.20 -8.19 40.23
CA GLU A 142 3.44 -8.96 41.21
C GLU A 142 3.07 -8.15 42.46
N LEU A 143 3.74 -7.02 42.70
CA LEU A 143 3.44 -6.09 43.79
C LEU A 143 2.54 -4.97 43.29
N SER A 144 1.42 -4.77 43.99
CA SER A 144 0.53 -3.63 43.75
C SER A 144 0.80 -2.57 44.80
N PHE A 145 1.17 -1.38 44.33
CA PHE A 145 1.44 -0.23 45.17
C PHE A 145 0.19 0.66 45.17
N ASP A 146 -0.30 1.01 46.35
CA ASP A 146 -1.36 1.99 46.56
C ASP A 146 -0.86 3.07 47.52
N ASP A 147 -1.66 4.12 47.73
CA ASP A 147 -1.28 5.23 48.62
C ASP A 147 -0.85 4.76 50.01
N THR A 148 -1.45 3.69 50.56
CA THR A 148 -1.09 3.19 51.88
C THR A 148 0.32 2.58 51.92
N ILE A 149 0.76 1.97 50.82
CA ILE A 149 2.12 1.45 50.70
C ILE A 149 3.10 2.59 50.45
N ILE A 150 2.74 3.55 49.60
CA ILE A 150 3.61 4.70 49.31
C ILE A 150 3.84 5.56 50.56
N GLU A 151 2.82 5.72 51.42
CA GLU A 151 2.97 6.36 52.73
C GLU A 151 3.95 5.62 53.66
N LEU A 152 3.97 4.29 53.63
CA LEU A 152 4.95 3.49 54.40
C LEU A 152 6.36 3.57 53.83
N MET A 153 6.52 4.12 52.62
CA MET A 153 7.78 4.27 51.91
C MET A 153 8.23 5.73 51.84
N ASP A 154 7.66 6.63 52.64
CA ASP A 154 7.93 8.06 52.56
C ASP A 154 9.40 8.44 52.87
N ASP A 155 10.09 7.62 53.65
CA ASP A 155 11.48 7.76 54.03
C ASP A 155 12.45 6.99 53.13
N ILE A 156 11.93 6.35 52.07
CA ILE A 156 12.70 5.57 51.12
C ILE A 156 12.93 6.38 49.84
N CYS A 157 14.19 6.42 49.40
CA CYS A 157 14.55 6.95 48.09
C CYS A 157 14.39 5.84 47.03
N PHE A 158 13.52 6.07 46.05
CA PHE A 158 13.32 5.23 44.88
C PHE A 158 12.95 6.09 43.67
N SER A 159 13.09 5.54 42.47
CA SER A 159 12.73 6.21 41.22
C SER A 159 11.22 6.21 41.00
N TRP A 160 10.61 7.39 41.06
CA TRP A 160 9.21 7.58 40.68
C TRP A 160 8.93 7.18 39.24
N TYR A 161 9.90 7.34 38.35
CA TYR A 161 9.80 6.89 36.97
C TYR A 161 9.59 5.38 36.90
N VAL A 162 10.33 4.60 37.70
CA VAL A 162 10.18 3.14 37.76
C VAL A 162 8.83 2.75 38.36
N LEU A 163 8.41 3.38 39.46
CA LEU A 163 7.11 3.10 40.09
C LEU A 163 5.95 3.37 39.13
N THR A 164 5.98 4.52 38.46
CA THR A 164 4.92 4.93 37.50
C THR A 164 4.95 4.13 36.20
N SER A 165 6.06 3.44 35.91
CA SER A 165 6.17 2.44 34.85
C SER A 165 5.56 1.09 35.24
N ASN A 166 5.26 0.84 36.52
CA ASN A 166 4.66 -0.41 36.98
C ASN A 166 3.14 -0.41 36.72
N SER A 167 2.69 -1.35 35.88
CA SER A 167 1.27 -1.52 35.54
C SER A 167 0.37 -1.88 36.72
N SER A 168 0.93 -2.43 37.81
CA SER A 168 0.20 -2.81 39.03
C SER A 168 0.10 -1.68 40.06
N TYR A 169 0.78 -0.55 39.80
CA TYR A 169 0.63 0.66 40.60
C TYR A 169 -0.78 1.23 40.44
N LYS A 170 -1.38 1.61 41.57
CA LYS A 170 -2.69 2.26 41.69
C LYS A 170 -2.48 3.73 42.05
N PRO A 171 -2.15 4.58 41.05
CA PRO A 171 -1.88 5.99 41.30
C PRO A 171 -3.11 6.73 41.79
N SER A 172 -2.91 7.65 42.73
CA SER A 172 -3.89 8.67 43.10
C SER A 172 -3.40 10.06 42.73
N ILE A 173 -4.34 11.00 42.67
CA ILE A 173 -4.03 12.42 42.43
C ILE A 173 -3.11 12.94 43.53
N ALA A 174 -3.36 12.59 44.79
CA ALA A 174 -2.56 13.08 45.92
C ALA A 174 -1.10 12.63 45.82
N THR A 175 -0.87 11.34 45.55
CA THR A 175 0.47 10.78 45.50
C THR A 175 1.27 11.30 44.31
N ILE A 176 0.65 11.41 43.14
CA ILE A 176 1.31 11.96 41.94
C ILE A 176 1.57 13.47 42.09
N SER A 177 0.63 14.24 42.63
CA SER A 177 0.87 15.67 42.90
C SER A 177 2.03 15.89 43.86
N LYS A 178 2.11 15.10 44.94
CA LYS A 178 3.25 15.16 45.88
C LYS A 178 4.58 14.88 45.19
N ALA A 179 4.62 13.89 44.30
CA ALA A 179 5.82 13.56 43.53
C ALA A 179 6.22 14.72 42.61
N ILE A 180 5.26 15.33 41.89
CA ILE A 180 5.49 16.50 41.04
C ILE A 180 6.03 17.68 41.84
N ASP A 181 5.41 17.99 42.98
CA ASP A 181 5.82 19.10 43.86
C ASP A 181 7.25 18.91 44.41
N SER A 182 7.67 17.65 44.54
CA SER A 182 9.02 17.26 44.97
C SER A 182 10.05 17.26 43.83
N GLY A 183 9.63 17.56 42.59
CA GLY A 183 10.50 17.59 41.42
C GLY A 183 10.83 16.20 40.85
N GLU A 184 10.02 15.20 41.15
CA GLU A 184 10.25 13.82 40.75
C GLU A 184 9.92 13.58 39.27
N GLU A 185 10.67 12.68 38.63
CA GLU A 185 10.43 12.29 37.25
C GLU A 185 9.30 11.24 37.15
N ILE A 186 8.29 11.51 36.32
CA ILE A 186 7.09 10.69 36.18
C ILE A 186 7.00 10.13 34.76
N ASN A 187 6.78 8.81 34.64
CA ASN A 187 6.50 8.18 33.36
C ASN A 187 5.02 8.35 32.96
N TRP A 188 4.72 9.49 32.34
CA TRP A 188 3.37 9.82 31.89
C TRP A 188 2.82 8.87 30.82
N GLY A 189 3.67 8.31 29.95
CA GLY A 189 3.25 7.35 28.93
C GLY A 189 2.70 6.07 29.57
N SER A 190 3.42 5.50 30.54
CA SER A 190 2.94 4.33 31.27
C SER A 190 1.68 4.62 32.08
N LEU A 191 1.59 5.78 32.74
CA LEU A 191 0.37 6.18 33.46
C LEU A 191 -0.84 6.32 32.53
N SER A 192 -0.65 6.84 31.32
CA SER A 192 -1.72 7.04 30.33
C SER A 192 -2.37 5.72 29.91
N SER A 193 -1.59 4.63 29.88
CA SER A 193 -2.07 3.26 29.61
C SER A 193 -2.43 2.44 30.85
N ASN A 194 -2.29 3.00 32.05
CA ASN A 194 -2.50 2.26 33.29
C ASN A 194 -4.00 1.95 33.51
N VAL A 195 -4.33 0.70 33.81
CA VAL A 195 -5.72 0.26 34.01
C VAL A 195 -6.33 0.72 35.34
N ASN A 196 -5.52 1.22 36.27
CA ASN A 196 -5.93 1.61 37.62
C ASN A 196 -6.22 3.11 37.77
N ILE A 197 -5.96 3.94 36.75
CA ILE A 197 -6.39 5.34 36.74
C ILE A 197 -7.89 5.44 36.45
N ASN A 198 -8.50 6.58 36.79
CA ASN A 198 -9.92 6.85 36.56
C ASN A 198 -10.12 8.23 35.92
N ILE A 199 -11.37 8.57 35.59
CA ILE A 199 -11.68 9.84 34.92
C ILE A 199 -11.28 11.08 35.74
N GLN A 200 -11.33 11.03 37.08
CA GLN A 200 -10.89 12.16 37.92
C GLN A 200 -9.38 12.34 37.86
N PHE A 201 -8.62 11.24 37.77
CA PHE A 201 -7.18 11.30 37.57
C PHE A 201 -6.83 11.97 36.23
N VAL A 202 -7.52 11.60 35.16
CA VAL A 202 -7.30 12.20 33.83
C VAL A 202 -7.69 13.67 33.78
N ARG A 203 -8.75 14.08 34.48
CA ARG A 203 -9.09 15.51 34.66
C ARG A 203 -7.98 16.28 35.36
N ALA A 204 -7.40 15.71 36.41
CA ALA A 204 -6.35 16.38 37.18
C ALA A 204 -5.05 16.58 36.38
N PHE A 205 -4.74 15.66 35.46
CA PHE A 205 -3.46 15.62 34.74
C PHE A 205 -3.63 15.66 33.21
N THR A 206 -4.69 16.30 32.71
CA THR A 206 -5.05 16.36 31.28
C THR A 206 -3.88 16.79 30.39
N GLU A 207 -3.14 17.83 30.78
CA GLU A 207 -2.02 18.40 30.01
C GLU A 207 -0.72 17.57 30.06
N ARG A 208 -0.70 16.49 30.84
CA ARG A 208 0.50 15.66 31.06
C ARG A 208 0.38 14.28 30.42
N LEU A 209 -0.84 13.81 30.21
CA LEU A 209 -1.11 12.47 29.71
C LEU A 209 -1.00 12.40 28.18
N ASP A 210 -0.60 11.23 27.70
CA ASP A 210 -0.64 10.89 26.29
C ASP A 210 -2.05 10.45 25.92
N TRP A 211 -2.76 11.34 25.23
CA TRP A 211 -4.14 11.12 24.88
C TRP A 211 -4.36 10.05 23.80
N SER A 212 -3.34 9.66 23.03
CA SER A 212 -3.44 8.49 22.15
C SER A 212 -3.67 7.21 22.96
N LEU A 213 -3.00 7.10 24.11
CA LEU A 213 -3.13 5.97 25.04
C LEU A 213 -4.39 6.10 25.92
N VAL A 214 -4.65 7.28 26.48
CA VAL A 214 -5.82 7.52 27.36
C VAL A 214 -7.13 7.29 26.59
N THR A 215 -7.24 7.78 25.37
CA THR A 215 -8.45 7.65 24.56
C THR A 215 -8.81 6.18 24.28
N SER A 216 -7.79 5.34 24.10
CA SER A 216 -7.97 3.89 23.88
C SER A 216 -8.25 3.09 25.17
N ASN A 217 -8.07 3.71 26.35
CA ASN A 217 -8.25 3.08 27.64
C ASN A 217 -9.73 3.07 28.08
N LYS A 218 -10.42 1.97 27.75
CA LYS A 218 -11.87 1.78 28.02
C LYS A 218 -12.27 1.83 29.50
N ASN A 219 -11.32 1.67 30.43
CA ASN A 219 -11.59 1.79 31.86
C ASN A 219 -11.73 3.24 32.32
N VAL A 220 -11.22 4.18 31.51
CA VAL A 220 -11.18 5.61 31.82
C VAL A 220 -12.15 6.38 30.93
N ILE A 221 -11.98 6.27 29.61
CA ILE A 221 -12.76 7.00 28.62
C ILE A 221 -13.78 6.06 28.00
N ASN A 222 -15.06 6.31 28.29
CA ASN A 222 -16.16 5.69 27.56
C ASN A 222 -16.50 6.57 26.34
N ILE A 223 -15.95 6.21 25.17
CA ILE A 223 -16.18 6.92 23.91
C ILE A 223 -17.65 6.93 23.46
N GLU A 224 -18.49 6.05 24.02
CA GLU A 224 -19.93 6.03 23.74
C GLU A 224 -20.73 7.03 24.59
N ASN A 225 -20.12 7.58 25.64
CA ASN A 225 -20.75 8.61 26.45
C ASN A 225 -20.46 9.99 25.86
N GLU A 226 -21.46 10.59 25.23
CA GLU A 226 -21.33 11.89 24.58
C GLU A 226 -20.84 13.00 25.52
N ASN A 227 -21.27 13.01 26.78
CA ASN A 227 -20.80 14.00 27.76
C ASN A 227 -19.30 13.88 28.04
N VAL A 228 -18.75 12.66 27.98
CA VAL A 228 -17.30 12.42 28.15
C VAL A 228 -16.55 12.86 26.90
N VAL A 229 -17.09 12.57 25.71
CA VAL A 229 -16.49 13.02 24.45
C VAL A 229 -16.47 14.54 24.36
N ASP A 230 -17.56 15.19 24.76
CA ASP A 230 -17.67 16.65 24.80
C ASP A 230 -16.69 17.29 25.79
N GLU A 231 -16.54 16.69 26.97
CA GLU A 231 -15.62 17.19 28.00
C GLU A 231 -14.17 17.21 27.51
N PHE A 232 -13.75 16.19 26.76
CA PHE A 232 -12.37 16.02 26.30
C PHE A 232 -12.18 16.25 24.80
N VAL A 233 -13.13 16.94 24.15
CA VAL A 233 -13.22 17.11 22.69
C VAL A 233 -11.92 17.63 22.04
N ASP A 234 -11.14 18.43 22.75
CA ASP A 234 -9.92 19.05 22.22
C ASP A 234 -8.64 18.21 22.39
N VAL A 235 -8.69 17.21 23.27
CA VAL A 235 -7.51 16.40 23.61
C VAL A 235 -7.62 14.95 23.18
N LEU A 236 -8.84 14.45 22.95
CA LEU A 236 -9.08 13.08 22.47
C LEU A 236 -8.34 12.79 21.15
N ASP A 237 -7.88 11.54 21.02
CA ASP A 237 -7.38 11.01 19.76
C ASP A 237 -8.55 10.73 18.80
N TRP A 238 -8.80 11.70 17.92
CA TRP A 238 -9.89 11.62 16.96
C TRP A 238 -9.72 10.56 15.88
N ARG A 239 -8.49 10.11 15.63
CA ARG A 239 -8.27 8.97 14.75
C ARG A 239 -8.83 7.71 15.39
N TYR A 240 -8.46 7.44 16.64
CA TYR A 240 -9.01 6.29 17.38
C TYR A 240 -10.53 6.39 17.54
N LEU A 241 -11.08 7.57 17.84
CA LEU A 241 -12.53 7.75 17.92
C LEU A 241 -13.20 7.41 16.58
N SER A 242 -12.70 7.94 15.47
CA SER A 242 -13.28 7.69 14.14
C SER A 242 -13.26 6.20 13.76
N GLU A 243 -12.24 5.47 14.21
CA GLU A 243 -12.12 4.01 14.02
C GLU A 243 -13.05 3.18 14.92
N ASN A 244 -13.51 3.70 16.07
CA ASN A 244 -14.11 2.87 17.13
C ASN A 244 -15.49 3.33 17.65
N ILE A 245 -15.82 4.63 17.61
CA ILE A 245 -17.07 5.18 18.15
C ILE A 245 -18.29 4.69 17.37
N HIS A 246 -19.44 4.43 17.98
CA HIS A 246 -20.66 4.21 17.19
C HIS A 246 -21.04 5.48 16.41
N LEU A 247 -21.19 5.36 15.08
CA LEU A 247 -21.48 6.49 14.21
C LEU A 247 -22.98 6.66 14.03
N THR A 248 -23.49 7.84 14.35
CA THR A 248 -24.86 8.27 14.07
C THR A 248 -24.82 9.60 13.34
N THR A 249 -25.89 9.97 12.64
CA THR A 249 -25.97 11.25 11.91
C THR A 249 -25.68 12.44 12.83
N GLU A 250 -26.20 12.44 14.05
CA GLU A 250 -26.00 13.51 15.03
C GLU A 250 -24.53 13.66 15.41
N ARG A 251 -23.82 12.55 15.63
CA ARG A 251 -22.38 12.57 15.94
C ARG A 251 -21.55 13.05 14.77
N LEU A 252 -21.89 12.62 13.55
CA LEU A 252 -21.21 13.09 12.33
C LEU A 252 -21.33 14.59 12.17
N VAL A 253 -22.52 15.15 12.39
CA VAL A 253 -22.76 16.59 12.30
C VAL A 253 -22.05 17.34 13.42
N LYS A 254 -22.18 16.87 14.66
CA LYS A 254 -21.62 17.52 15.85
C LYS A 254 -20.09 17.57 15.82
N TYR A 255 -19.45 16.48 15.43
CA TYR A 255 -17.99 16.35 15.45
C TYR A 255 -17.33 16.47 14.08
N LYS A 256 -18.04 17.01 13.07
CA LYS A 256 -17.60 17.07 11.67
C LYS A 256 -16.20 17.64 11.42
N ASN A 257 -15.75 18.57 12.27
CA ASN A 257 -14.44 19.21 12.13
C ASN A 257 -13.30 18.47 12.84
N LYS A 258 -13.62 17.36 13.53
CA LYS A 258 -12.68 16.60 14.35
C LYS A 258 -12.52 15.16 13.86
N ILE A 259 -13.62 14.53 13.42
CA ILE A 259 -13.58 13.16 12.89
C ILE A 259 -12.76 13.04 11.61
N ASP A 260 -12.13 11.88 11.43
CA ASP A 260 -11.46 11.52 10.19
C ASP A 260 -12.52 10.98 9.20
N TRP A 261 -12.89 11.83 8.24
CA TRP A 261 -13.91 11.52 7.26
C TRP A 261 -13.55 10.35 6.33
N LYS A 262 -12.27 10.06 6.13
CA LYS A 262 -11.87 8.89 5.35
C LYS A 262 -12.29 7.61 6.05
N LEU A 263 -11.93 7.48 7.33
CA LEU A 263 -12.29 6.33 8.16
C LEU A 263 -13.80 6.22 8.37
N VAL A 264 -14.46 7.35 8.55
CA VAL A 264 -15.92 7.42 8.69
C VAL A 264 -16.61 6.95 7.42
N ASN A 265 -16.24 7.47 6.24
CA ASN A 265 -16.87 7.11 4.97
C ASN A 265 -16.64 5.64 4.64
N GLU A 266 -15.55 5.04 5.09
CA GLU A 266 -15.28 3.60 4.94
C GLU A 266 -16.25 2.73 5.76
N ARG A 267 -16.68 3.20 6.94
CA ARG A 267 -17.35 2.37 7.96
C ARG A 267 -18.83 2.71 8.18
N PHE A 268 -19.25 3.93 7.88
CA PHE A 268 -20.62 4.39 8.11
C PHE A 268 -21.60 3.77 7.11
N ASN A 269 -22.72 3.27 7.63
CA ASN A 269 -23.83 2.78 6.81
C ASN A 269 -24.68 3.97 6.35
N TYR A 270 -24.48 4.42 5.10
CA TYR A 270 -25.21 5.57 4.58
C TYR A 270 -26.73 5.39 4.55
N SER A 271 -27.26 4.16 4.52
CA SER A 271 -28.70 3.92 4.62
C SER A 271 -29.31 4.36 5.96
N GLU A 272 -28.49 4.61 6.98
CA GLU A 272 -28.90 5.16 8.29
C GLU A 272 -28.74 6.69 8.37
N LEU A 273 -28.29 7.35 7.29
CA LEU A 273 -28.12 8.80 7.27
C LEU A 273 -29.48 9.52 7.25
N ASP A 274 -29.70 10.44 8.18
CA ASP A 274 -30.80 11.38 8.08
C ASP A 274 -30.44 12.48 7.07
N ILE A 275 -31.05 12.40 5.89
CA ILE A 275 -30.78 13.30 4.75
C ILE A 275 -31.06 14.77 5.06
N SER A 276 -31.85 15.09 6.10
CA SER A 276 -32.10 16.48 6.51
C SER A 276 -30.84 17.19 7.03
N TYR A 277 -29.81 16.44 7.43
CA TYR A 277 -28.54 16.98 7.92
C TYR A 277 -27.44 17.08 6.85
N VAL A 278 -27.66 16.60 5.63
CA VAL A 278 -26.64 16.56 4.56
C VAL A 278 -26.06 17.95 4.30
N ASP A 279 -26.87 19.01 4.37
CA ASP A 279 -26.43 20.40 4.24
C ASP A 279 -25.20 20.74 5.11
N SER A 280 -25.13 20.16 6.32
CA SER A 280 -24.07 20.43 7.30
C SER A 280 -22.76 19.70 7.02
N ILE A 281 -22.80 18.61 6.24
CA ILE A 281 -21.70 17.66 6.02
C ILE A 281 -21.45 17.32 4.54
N GLN A 282 -22.13 18.00 3.61
CA GLN A 282 -22.13 17.71 2.16
C GLN A 282 -20.75 17.72 1.49
N GLU A 283 -19.75 18.39 2.07
CA GLU A 283 -18.39 18.46 1.53
C GLU A 283 -17.50 17.30 2.03
N CYS A 284 -17.99 16.51 2.99
CA CYS A 284 -17.19 15.52 3.69
C CYS A 284 -17.65 14.07 3.43
N ILE A 285 -18.92 13.89 3.09
CA ILE A 285 -19.53 12.58 2.84
C ILE A 285 -19.15 12.01 1.47
N ASP A 286 -19.14 10.68 1.38
CA ASP A 286 -19.02 9.94 0.13
C ASP A 286 -20.37 9.95 -0.61
N TRP A 287 -20.47 10.77 -1.66
CA TRP A 287 -21.68 10.92 -2.45
C TRP A 287 -22.05 9.68 -3.26
N THR A 288 -21.09 8.87 -3.68
CA THR A 288 -21.37 7.61 -4.38
C THR A 288 -22.04 6.63 -3.44
N LYS A 289 -21.52 6.47 -2.21
CA LYS A 289 -22.15 5.61 -1.19
C LYS A 289 -23.50 6.12 -0.75
N LEU A 290 -23.66 7.44 -0.58
CA LEU A 290 -24.97 8.01 -0.28
C LEU A 290 -25.96 7.75 -1.41
N SER A 291 -25.56 7.99 -2.67
CA SER A 291 -26.47 7.87 -3.82
C SER A 291 -27.04 6.45 -3.97
N GLY A 292 -26.22 5.42 -3.73
CA GLY A 292 -26.64 4.02 -3.75
C GLY A 292 -27.22 3.47 -2.43
N ALA A 293 -27.28 4.29 -1.37
CA ALA A 293 -27.85 3.87 -0.09
C ALA A 293 -29.36 3.63 -0.21
N SER A 294 -29.91 2.70 0.59
CA SER A 294 -31.33 2.36 0.60
C SER A 294 -32.19 3.44 1.28
N ILE A 295 -32.18 4.64 0.70
CA ILE A 295 -32.88 5.83 1.17
C ILE A 295 -33.84 6.30 0.07
N VAL A 296 -35.04 6.73 0.47
CA VAL A 296 -35.96 7.45 -0.41
C VAL A 296 -35.56 8.92 -0.44
N PHE A 297 -34.98 9.36 -1.56
CA PHE A 297 -34.64 10.76 -1.77
C PHE A 297 -35.87 11.56 -2.20
N THR A 298 -36.04 12.77 -1.64
CA THR A 298 -37.10 13.67 -2.07
C THR A 298 -36.74 14.35 -3.39
N GLU A 299 -37.75 14.78 -4.14
CA GLU A 299 -37.57 15.59 -5.36
C GLU A 299 -36.70 16.81 -5.12
N GLU A 300 -37.00 17.56 -4.07
CA GLU A 300 -36.24 18.75 -3.68
C GLU A 300 -34.76 18.42 -3.41
N PHE A 301 -34.48 17.30 -2.75
CA PHE A 301 -33.11 16.85 -2.49
C PHE A 301 -32.36 16.55 -3.80
N LEU A 302 -32.98 15.79 -4.71
CA LEU A 302 -32.38 15.44 -6.00
C LEU A 302 -32.14 16.67 -6.87
N HIS A 303 -33.04 17.66 -6.87
CA HIS A 303 -32.81 18.92 -7.57
C HIS A 303 -31.68 19.73 -6.94
N LYS A 304 -31.65 19.85 -5.61
CA LYS A 304 -30.64 20.62 -4.88
C LYS A 304 -29.24 20.05 -5.06
N TYR A 305 -29.12 18.72 -5.02
CA TYR A 305 -27.84 18.01 -5.07
C TYR A 305 -27.57 17.33 -6.41
N ARG A 306 -28.30 17.68 -7.47
CA ARG A 306 -28.26 17.07 -8.80
C ARG A 306 -26.85 16.79 -9.34
N ALA A 307 -25.92 17.75 -9.15
CA ALA A 307 -24.55 17.66 -9.63
C ALA A 307 -23.61 16.82 -8.74
N LYS A 308 -24.02 16.53 -7.50
CA LYS A 308 -23.26 15.70 -6.55
C LYS A 308 -23.75 14.25 -6.51
N ILE A 309 -24.98 13.99 -6.95
CA ILE A 309 -25.52 12.63 -7.06
C ILE A 309 -24.71 11.83 -8.08
N ASP A 310 -24.21 10.67 -7.64
CA ASP A 310 -23.73 9.63 -8.54
C ASP A 310 -24.96 8.88 -9.08
N TRP A 311 -25.40 9.28 -10.27
CA TRP A 311 -26.63 8.77 -10.87
C TRP A 311 -26.55 7.27 -11.19
N TYR A 312 -25.35 6.72 -11.41
CA TYR A 312 -25.20 5.28 -11.60
C TYR A 312 -25.33 4.53 -10.27
N ALA A 313 -24.70 5.01 -9.19
CA ALA A 313 -24.94 4.42 -7.88
C ALA A 313 -26.41 4.56 -7.44
N PHE A 314 -27.03 5.69 -7.75
CA PHE A 314 -28.46 5.93 -7.52
C PHE A 314 -29.36 4.92 -8.25
N SER A 315 -28.96 4.38 -9.41
CA SER A 315 -29.76 3.36 -10.10
C SER A 315 -29.78 2.00 -9.43
N GLU A 316 -28.79 1.73 -8.57
CA GLU A 316 -28.72 0.51 -7.79
C GLU A 316 -29.44 0.65 -6.42
N ASN A 317 -29.96 1.84 -6.10
CA ASN A 317 -30.71 2.06 -4.88
C ASN A 317 -32.06 1.33 -4.94
N GLU A 318 -32.22 0.29 -4.11
CA GLU A 318 -33.43 -0.54 -4.04
C GLU A 318 -34.71 0.24 -3.65
N SER A 319 -34.56 1.43 -3.05
CA SER A 319 -35.69 2.29 -2.66
C SER A 319 -36.18 3.20 -3.79
N VAL A 320 -35.51 3.20 -4.95
CA VAL A 320 -35.86 4.03 -6.11
C VAL A 320 -36.85 3.32 -7.02
N ASP A 321 -38.01 3.94 -7.24
CA ASP A 321 -38.97 3.50 -8.27
C ASP A 321 -38.86 4.38 -9.52
N PHE A 322 -38.06 3.95 -10.49
CA PHE A 322 -37.87 4.64 -11.78
C PHE A 322 -39.16 4.82 -12.61
N SER A 323 -40.28 4.21 -12.22
CA SER A 323 -41.57 4.41 -12.89
C SER A 323 -42.31 5.67 -12.42
N ALA A 324 -41.85 6.34 -11.35
CA ALA A 324 -42.45 7.56 -10.84
C ALA A 324 -42.26 8.76 -11.77
N ASP A 325 -43.27 9.62 -11.86
CA ASP A 325 -43.25 10.85 -12.69
C ASP A 325 -42.09 11.80 -12.34
N LEU A 326 -41.63 11.74 -11.08
CA LEU A 326 -40.48 12.48 -10.57
C LEU A 326 -39.22 12.39 -11.45
N TYR A 327 -39.00 11.26 -12.13
CA TYR A 327 -37.77 11.05 -12.89
C TYR A 327 -37.80 11.63 -14.31
N GLN A 328 -38.93 12.18 -14.75
CA GLN A 328 -39.03 12.83 -16.06
C GLN A 328 -38.07 14.02 -16.19
N ASP A 329 -37.85 14.76 -15.09
CA ASP A 329 -36.94 15.92 -15.04
C ASP A 329 -35.45 15.55 -15.07
N PHE A 330 -35.15 14.27 -14.90
CA PHE A 330 -33.80 13.68 -14.88
C PHE A 330 -33.54 12.79 -16.10
N ALA A 331 -34.28 12.99 -17.20
CA ALA A 331 -34.17 12.17 -18.41
C ALA A 331 -32.73 12.03 -18.96
N LYS A 332 -31.92 13.09 -18.83
CA LYS A 332 -30.52 13.08 -19.27
C LYS A 332 -29.65 12.14 -18.42
N GLU A 333 -29.84 12.17 -17.12
CA GLU A 333 -29.17 11.31 -16.15
C GLU A 333 -29.63 9.86 -16.29
N LEU A 334 -30.92 9.63 -16.52
CA LEU A 334 -31.45 8.30 -16.86
C LEU A 334 -30.84 7.75 -18.15
N ASN A 335 -30.60 8.59 -19.15
CA ASN A 335 -29.93 8.16 -20.38
C ASN A 335 -28.48 7.76 -20.11
N VAL A 336 -27.76 8.52 -19.28
CA VAL A 336 -26.42 8.15 -18.80
C VAL A 336 -26.44 6.79 -18.10
N ILE A 337 -27.38 6.56 -17.19
CA ILE A 337 -27.54 5.28 -16.49
C ILE A 337 -27.75 4.15 -17.50
N LYS A 338 -28.70 4.30 -18.44
CA LYS A 338 -28.97 3.29 -19.48
C LYS A 338 -27.74 2.96 -20.31
N PHE A 339 -26.96 3.96 -20.68
CA PHE A 339 -25.72 3.77 -21.43
C PHE A 339 -24.71 2.94 -20.63
N LEU A 340 -24.46 3.31 -19.36
CA LEU A 340 -23.52 2.61 -18.48
C LEU A 340 -24.00 1.20 -18.15
N ASP A 341 -25.29 1.03 -17.90
CA ASP A 341 -25.93 -0.25 -17.58
C ASP A 341 -25.78 -1.25 -18.74
N LYS A 342 -26.07 -0.80 -19.97
CA LYS A 342 -25.91 -1.60 -21.18
C LYS A 342 -24.46 -2.07 -21.36
N MET A 343 -23.50 -1.18 -21.10
CA MET A 343 -22.08 -1.53 -21.15
C MET A 343 -21.66 -2.48 -20.02
N ALA A 344 -22.20 -2.30 -18.81
CA ALA A 344 -21.87 -3.11 -17.65
C ALA A 344 -22.38 -4.55 -17.76
N HIS A 345 -23.56 -4.75 -18.36
CA HIS A 345 -24.18 -6.07 -18.54
C HIS A 345 -23.70 -6.83 -19.78
N HIS A 346 -22.90 -6.19 -20.64
CA HIS A 346 -22.37 -6.86 -21.81
C HIS A 346 -21.06 -7.62 -21.51
N SER A 347 -20.94 -8.82 -22.08
CA SER A 347 -19.70 -9.58 -22.12
C SER A 347 -19.38 -9.94 -23.56
N SER A 348 -18.36 -9.31 -24.12
CA SER A 348 -17.77 -9.71 -25.39
C SER A 348 -16.25 -9.66 -25.27
N GLY A 349 -15.56 -10.60 -25.93
CA GLY A 349 -14.09 -10.67 -25.95
C GLY A 349 -13.41 -10.85 -24.59
N TYR A 350 -12.15 -10.42 -24.54
CA TYR A 350 -11.23 -10.66 -23.40
C TYR A 350 -10.79 -9.38 -22.67
N TYR A 351 -11.20 -8.20 -23.16
CA TYR A 351 -10.81 -6.91 -22.59
C TYR A 351 -11.74 -6.47 -21.46
N ASN A 352 -11.21 -5.65 -20.55
CA ASN A 352 -11.99 -5.07 -19.47
C ASN A 352 -13.09 -4.16 -20.03
N LYS A 353 -14.35 -4.50 -19.72
CA LYS A 353 -15.50 -3.62 -19.97
C LYS A 353 -15.38 -2.31 -19.19
N MET A 354 -16.08 -1.27 -19.65
CA MET A 354 -16.10 0.06 -19.03
C MET A 354 -14.77 0.82 -19.07
N LYS A 355 -13.77 0.32 -19.80
CA LYS A 355 -12.49 1.02 -19.98
C LYS A 355 -12.41 1.66 -21.35
N VAL A 356 -11.76 2.81 -21.40
CA VAL A 356 -11.44 3.53 -22.63
C VAL A 356 -9.98 3.95 -22.65
N TYR A 357 -9.41 3.98 -23.84
CA TYR A 357 -7.97 4.07 -24.06
C TYR A 357 -7.65 5.19 -25.04
N HIS A 358 -6.76 6.10 -24.66
CA HIS A 358 -6.16 7.07 -25.56
C HIS A 358 -4.73 6.64 -25.89
N PHE A 359 -4.40 6.55 -27.18
CA PHE A 359 -3.09 6.14 -27.68
C PHE A 359 -2.32 7.35 -28.18
N SER A 360 -1.11 7.58 -27.66
CA SER A 360 -0.29 8.72 -28.03
C SER A 360 1.20 8.39 -28.03
N HIS A 361 1.99 9.27 -28.64
CA HIS A 361 3.45 9.19 -28.60
C HIS A 361 3.97 9.78 -27.29
N MET A 362 5.04 9.23 -26.71
CA MET A 362 5.57 9.62 -25.39
C MET A 362 5.74 11.13 -25.21
N PHE A 363 6.32 11.83 -26.19
CA PHE A 363 6.51 13.29 -26.09
C PHE A 363 5.22 14.11 -26.16
N ASN A 364 4.14 13.57 -26.75
CA ASN A 364 2.81 14.15 -26.61
C ASN A 364 2.21 13.78 -25.25
N ALA A 365 2.45 12.54 -24.78
CA ALA A 365 2.00 12.08 -23.47
C ALA A 365 2.55 12.95 -22.34
N ILE A 366 3.82 13.39 -22.42
CA ILE A 366 4.41 14.35 -21.47
C ILE A 366 3.61 15.65 -21.41
N GLU A 367 3.19 16.20 -22.56
CA GLU A 367 2.38 17.42 -22.59
C GLU A 367 0.96 17.19 -22.06
N ILE A 368 0.35 16.06 -22.41
CA ILE A 368 -0.96 15.64 -21.88
C ILE A 368 -0.91 15.56 -20.35
N ILE A 369 0.12 14.91 -19.82
CA ILE A 369 0.35 14.75 -18.38
C ILE A 369 0.55 16.10 -17.71
N LYS A 370 1.48 16.93 -18.21
CA LYS A 370 1.77 18.25 -17.62
C LYS A 370 0.55 19.17 -17.60
N ASN A 371 -0.31 19.09 -18.61
CA ASN A 371 -1.52 19.90 -18.71
C ASN A 371 -2.75 19.26 -18.05
N ARG A 372 -2.65 18.01 -17.57
CA ARG A 372 -3.75 17.19 -17.04
C ARG A 372 -4.94 17.05 -18.01
N LYS A 373 -4.67 17.12 -19.32
CA LYS A 373 -5.71 17.22 -20.35
C LYS A 373 -5.41 16.41 -21.60
N ILE A 374 -6.39 15.63 -22.05
CA ILE A 374 -6.43 15.04 -23.40
C ILE A 374 -7.31 15.92 -24.25
N MET A 375 -6.71 16.60 -25.22
CA MET A 375 -7.39 17.57 -26.07
C MET A 375 -7.89 16.93 -27.37
N SER A 376 -8.97 17.48 -27.90
CA SER A 376 -9.39 17.28 -29.29
C SER A 376 -8.35 17.82 -30.26
N ARG A 377 -8.44 17.40 -31.53
CA ARG A 377 -7.51 17.88 -32.56
C ARG A 377 -7.63 19.39 -32.77
N ASN A 378 -8.85 19.90 -32.87
CA ASN A 378 -9.10 21.34 -33.01
C ASN A 378 -8.43 22.13 -31.88
N LYS A 379 -8.59 21.66 -30.64
CA LYS A 379 -8.02 22.31 -29.46
C LYS A 379 -6.50 22.21 -29.40
N ALA A 380 -5.95 21.05 -29.77
CA ALA A 380 -4.50 20.84 -29.82
C ALA A 380 -3.83 21.70 -30.91
N GLU A 381 -4.50 21.91 -32.05
CA GLU A 381 -4.04 22.80 -33.12
C GLU A 381 -4.12 24.29 -32.71
N GLU A 382 -5.23 24.71 -32.10
CA GLU A 382 -5.40 26.06 -31.54
C GLU A 382 -4.29 26.41 -30.54
N THR A 383 -3.98 25.47 -29.64
CA THR A 383 -2.98 25.65 -28.58
C THR A 383 -1.55 25.32 -28.99
N ARG A 384 -1.33 24.83 -30.22
CA ARG A 384 -0.05 24.34 -30.75
C ARG A 384 0.60 23.24 -29.88
N SER A 385 -0.22 22.39 -29.29
CA SER A 385 0.20 21.33 -28.37
C SER A 385 0.46 19.99 -29.09
N LEU A 386 0.01 19.82 -30.33
CA LEU A 386 0.23 18.60 -31.12
C LEU A 386 1.64 18.61 -31.76
N LYS A 387 2.54 17.77 -31.26
CA LYS A 387 3.94 17.69 -31.75
C LYS A 387 4.17 16.56 -32.74
N PHE A 388 3.58 15.38 -32.50
CA PHE A 388 3.76 14.20 -33.36
C PHE A 388 2.41 13.56 -33.71
N ASP A 389 2.11 13.40 -35.00
CA ASP A 389 0.86 12.76 -35.45
C ASP A 389 1.10 11.28 -35.78
N ALA A 390 0.53 10.40 -34.96
CA ALA A 390 0.63 8.94 -35.09
C ALA A 390 -0.51 8.31 -35.91
N ALA A 391 -1.50 9.08 -36.34
CA ALA A 391 -2.72 8.55 -36.96
C ALA A 391 -2.65 8.41 -38.50
N GLY A 392 -1.62 8.96 -39.14
CA GLY A 392 -1.44 8.96 -40.61
C GLY A 392 -2.51 9.75 -41.37
N SER A 393 -2.59 9.60 -42.69
CA SER A 393 -3.40 10.47 -43.57
C SER A 393 -4.92 10.33 -43.38
N VAL A 394 -5.34 9.28 -42.70
CA VAL A 394 -6.75 8.95 -42.52
C VAL A 394 -7.49 10.02 -41.70
N VAL A 395 -6.77 10.80 -40.89
CA VAL A 395 -7.31 11.95 -40.15
C VAL A 395 -7.76 13.12 -41.03
N HIS A 396 -7.25 13.21 -42.27
CA HIS A 396 -7.60 14.27 -43.22
C HIS A 396 -8.85 13.93 -44.05
N ARG A 397 -9.37 12.71 -43.92
CA ARG A 397 -10.51 12.23 -44.73
C ARG A 397 -11.85 12.82 -44.27
N THR A 398 -12.05 12.97 -42.96
CA THR A 398 -13.28 13.53 -42.37
C THR A 398 -12.94 14.44 -41.18
N GLY A 399 -13.63 15.59 -41.05
CA GLY A 399 -13.50 16.48 -39.89
C GLY A 399 -14.40 16.11 -38.71
N LYS A 400 -15.18 15.01 -38.82
CA LYS A 400 -16.20 14.63 -37.83
C LYS A 400 -15.64 14.39 -36.42
N ALA A 401 -14.40 13.89 -36.35
CA ALA A 401 -13.75 13.54 -35.10
C ALA A 401 -12.90 14.68 -34.52
N HIS A 402 -12.65 15.75 -35.28
CA HIS A 402 -11.71 16.82 -34.87
C HIS A 402 -12.15 17.63 -33.64
N PRO A 403 -13.45 17.83 -33.37
CA PRO A 403 -13.92 18.51 -32.15
C PRO A 403 -13.80 17.68 -30.86
N PHE A 404 -13.43 16.40 -30.94
CA PHE A 404 -13.47 15.48 -29.80
C PHE A 404 -12.09 14.97 -29.42
N ALA A 405 -11.83 14.88 -28.11
CA ALA A 405 -10.84 13.97 -27.57
C ALA A 405 -11.35 12.54 -27.75
N ARG A 406 -10.53 11.67 -28.35
CA ARG A 406 -10.95 10.36 -28.84
C ARG A 406 -10.35 9.25 -28.00
N PHE A 407 -11.18 8.26 -27.70
CA PHE A 407 -10.80 7.08 -26.93
C PHE A 407 -11.35 5.82 -27.58
N TYR A 408 -10.51 4.81 -27.68
CA TYR A 408 -10.89 3.47 -28.13
C TYR A 408 -11.47 2.68 -26.96
N TYR A 409 -12.42 1.79 -27.21
CA TYR A 409 -12.96 0.91 -26.16
C TYR A 409 -12.03 -0.27 -25.82
N ARG A 410 -11.01 -0.53 -26.64
CA ARG A 410 -9.97 -1.52 -26.39
C ARG A 410 -8.65 -1.14 -27.04
N PRO A 411 -7.53 -1.65 -26.53
CA PRO A 411 -6.27 -1.68 -27.27
C PRO A 411 -6.35 -2.70 -28.43
N LYS A 412 -5.24 -2.86 -29.16
CA LYS A 412 -5.07 -3.69 -30.36
C LYS A 412 -6.09 -3.40 -31.45
N SER A 413 -6.43 -2.12 -31.60
CA SER A 413 -7.30 -1.65 -32.67
C SER A 413 -6.63 -1.87 -34.04
N MET A 414 -7.41 -1.86 -35.11
CA MET A 414 -6.84 -1.92 -36.46
C MET A 414 -5.90 -0.75 -36.76
N THR A 415 -6.10 0.41 -36.14
CA THR A 415 -5.17 1.53 -36.28
C THR A 415 -3.83 1.23 -35.60
N GLN A 416 -3.88 0.67 -34.39
CA GLN A 416 -2.70 0.24 -33.64
C GLN A 416 -1.86 -0.78 -34.40
N PHE A 417 -2.51 -1.75 -35.05
CA PHE A 417 -1.84 -2.75 -35.88
C PHE A 417 -0.87 -2.14 -36.92
N TYR A 418 -1.23 -0.98 -37.49
CA TYR A 418 -0.36 -0.31 -38.47
C TYR A 418 0.67 0.62 -37.84
N ASN A 419 0.32 1.29 -36.74
CA ASN A 419 1.11 2.40 -36.21
C ASN A 419 1.86 2.10 -34.90
N GLU A 420 1.71 0.92 -34.31
CA GLU A 420 2.47 0.53 -33.12
C GLU A 420 3.96 0.51 -33.42
N CYS A 421 4.76 1.13 -32.54
CA CYS A 421 6.21 1.25 -32.66
C CYS A 421 6.63 1.82 -34.01
N LEU A 422 7.46 1.11 -34.76
CA LEU A 422 8.01 1.57 -36.04
C LEU A 422 7.07 1.30 -37.22
N GLY A 423 5.90 0.69 -36.96
CA GLY A 423 4.92 0.33 -37.97
C GLY A 423 5.43 -0.75 -38.93
N TRP A 424 4.88 -0.74 -40.14
CA TRP A 424 5.26 -1.69 -41.19
C TRP A 424 6.39 -1.16 -42.08
N ASP A 425 7.33 -2.03 -42.42
CA ASP A 425 8.33 -1.82 -43.48
C ASP A 425 8.29 -2.91 -44.55
N SER A 426 9.09 -2.74 -45.60
CA SER A 426 9.11 -3.63 -46.77
C SER A 426 9.62 -5.04 -46.50
N SER A 427 10.33 -5.24 -45.40
CA SER A 427 11.01 -6.48 -45.00
C SER A 427 10.35 -7.17 -43.80
N LEU A 428 9.40 -6.53 -43.12
CA LEU A 428 8.73 -7.06 -41.94
C LEU A 428 7.94 -8.34 -42.29
N GLU A 429 8.37 -9.45 -41.69
CA GLU A 429 7.67 -10.74 -41.71
C GLU A 429 7.08 -11.01 -40.33
N THR A 430 5.78 -11.29 -40.29
CA THR A 430 5.03 -11.63 -39.08
C THR A 430 4.38 -13.00 -39.23
N ASP A 431 3.91 -13.57 -38.11
CA ASP A 431 3.26 -14.89 -38.07
C ASP A 431 2.00 -15.00 -38.94
N TYR A 432 1.47 -13.89 -39.47
CA TYR A 432 0.36 -13.86 -40.43
C TYR A 432 0.73 -14.43 -41.81
N GLY A 433 2.02 -14.60 -42.12
CA GLY A 433 2.48 -15.17 -43.39
C GLY A 433 2.22 -14.30 -44.63
N LYS A 434 1.98 -12.99 -44.44
CA LYS A 434 1.90 -11.98 -45.51
C LYS A 434 2.33 -10.61 -45.00
N SER A 435 2.96 -9.82 -45.88
CA SER A 435 3.29 -8.42 -45.59
C SER A 435 2.08 -7.51 -45.80
N TYR A 436 1.86 -6.58 -44.88
CA TYR A 436 0.87 -5.50 -44.99
C TYR A 436 1.49 -4.14 -45.34
N TYR A 437 2.76 -4.12 -45.76
CA TYR A 437 3.49 -2.89 -46.10
C TYR A 437 2.81 -2.06 -47.21
N SER A 438 2.19 -2.73 -48.20
CA SER A 438 1.47 -2.01 -49.26
C SER A 438 0.27 -1.25 -48.69
N GLN A 439 -0.49 -1.85 -47.78
CA GLN A 439 -1.62 -1.21 -47.11
C GLN A 439 -1.13 -0.10 -46.18
N ALA A 440 -0.03 -0.32 -45.47
CA ALA A 440 0.59 0.74 -44.66
C ALA A 440 1.04 1.93 -45.52
N CYS A 441 1.57 1.70 -46.73
CA CYS A 441 1.88 2.76 -47.68
C CYS A 441 0.64 3.57 -48.08
N ASP A 442 -0.49 2.91 -48.31
CA ASP A 442 -1.77 3.58 -48.64
C ASP A 442 -2.30 4.40 -47.44
N LEU A 443 -1.90 4.03 -46.23
CA LEU A 443 -2.16 4.76 -44.98
C LEU A 443 -1.04 5.75 -44.61
N HIS A 444 -0.09 6.00 -45.53
CA HIS A 444 1.02 6.93 -45.36
C HIS A 444 2.00 6.55 -44.24
N LEU A 445 2.25 5.25 -44.10
CA LEU A 445 3.22 4.63 -43.19
C LEU A 445 3.11 5.19 -41.76
N PRO A 446 1.95 5.02 -41.09
CA PRO A 446 1.74 5.55 -39.76
C PRO A 446 2.63 4.81 -38.76
N LYS A 447 3.11 5.51 -37.73
CA LYS A 447 4.05 5.00 -36.71
C LYS A 447 3.81 5.69 -35.37
N CYS A 448 4.32 5.11 -34.31
CA CYS A 448 4.36 5.66 -32.97
C CYS A 448 5.53 4.98 -32.23
N PRO A 449 6.79 5.41 -32.47
CA PRO A 449 7.98 4.69 -32.01
C PRO A 449 8.06 4.49 -30.49
N MET A 450 7.48 5.41 -29.73
CA MET A 450 7.41 5.35 -28.27
C MET A 450 5.95 5.45 -27.81
N PRO A 451 5.18 4.35 -27.89
CA PRO A 451 3.75 4.42 -27.69
C PRO A 451 3.36 4.39 -26.20
N VAL A 452 2.44 5.27 -25.80
CA VAL A 452 1.89 5.38 -24.45
C VAL A 452 0.37 5.34 -24.50
N PHE A 453 -0.23 4.55 -23.62
CA PHE A 453 -1.68 4.50 -23.41
C PHE A 453 -2.10 5.27 -22.16
N PHE A 454 -3.21 5.98 -22.25
CA PHE A 454 -3.96 6.47 -21.09
C PHE A 454 -5.26 5.66 -20.99
N GLU A 455 -5.44 4.91 -19.91
CA GLU A 455 -6.65 4.16 -19.62
C GLU A 455 -7.49 4.91 -18.57
N PHE A 456 -8.80 4.95 -18.78
CA PHE A 456 -9.77 5.52 -17.84
C PHE A 456 -10.98 4.61 -17.67
N ASP A 457 -11.65 4.73 -16.52
CA ASP A 457 -13.00 4.21 -16.34
C ASP A 457 -14.05 5.17 -16.93
N ILE A 458 -14.89 4.65 -17.82
CA ILE A 458 -15.98 5.42 -18.42
C ILE A 458 -16.95 5.93 -17.36
N ARG A 459 -17.21 5.16 -16.29
CA ARG A 459 -18.13 5.58 -15.22
C ARG A 459 -17.66 6.87 -14.58
N GLU A 460 -16.37 6.97 -14.32
CA GLU A 460 -15.77 8.15 -13.70
C GLU A 460 -15.85 9.37 -14.62
N ILE A 461 -15.52 9.20 -15.91
CA ILE A 461 -15.62 10.28 -16.89
C ILE A 461 -17.07 10.77 -17.01
N VAL A 462 -18.03 9.86 -17.16
CA VAL A 462 -19.43 10.20 -17.40
C VAL A 462 -20.12 10.74 -16.15
N ALA A 463 -19.76 10.26 -14.95
CA ALA A 463 -20.26 10.85 -13.70
C ALA A 463 -19.85 12.32 -13.56
N LYS A 464 -18.63 12.64 -14.02
CA LYS A 464 -18.06 13.98 -13.86
C LYS A 464 -18.39 14.94 -15.00
N TYR A 465 -18.43 14.45 -16.23
CA TYR A 465 -18.58 15.26 -17.45
C TYR A 465 -19.71 14.77 -18.37
N PRO A 466 -20.91 14.41 -17.87
CA PRO A 466 -21.94 13.74 -18.68
C PRO A 466 -22.33 14.52 -19.94
N GLU A 467 -22.36 15.86 -19.84
CA GLU A 467 -22.73 16.74 -20.93
C GLU A 467 -21.66 16.90 -22.02
N LYS A 468 -20.42 16.43 -21.78
CA LYS A 468 -19.35 16.43 -22.78
C LYS A 468 -19.18 15.07 -23.46
N CYS A 469 -19.89 14.04 -23.01
CA CYS A 469 -19.63 12.67 -23.42
C CYS A 469 -20.50 12.25 -24.62
N TYR A 470 -19.82 11.77 -25.66
CA TYR A 470 -20.37 11.30 -26.91
C TYR A 470 -19.80 9.92 -27.24
N TYR A 471 -20.40 9.24 -28.21
CA TYR A 471 -19.84 8.03 -28.81
C TYR A 471 -20.14 7.97 -30.29
N SER A 472 -19.36 7.20 -31.03
CA SER A 472 -19.60 6.93 -32.44
C SER A 472 -20.34 5.61 -32.66
N THR A 473 -21.14 5.54 -33.72
CA THR A 473 -21.81 4.29 -34.15
C THR A 473 -20.93 3.39 -35.03
N GLY A 474 -19.70 3.83 -35.33
CA GLY A 474 -18.70 3.10 -36.10
C GLY A 474 -17.45 3.94 -36.34
N ASN A 475 -16.64 3.53 -37.32
CA ASN A 475 -15.41 4.23 -37.67
C ASN A 475 -15.66 5.66 -38.18
N LEU A 476 -15.18 6.66 -37.43
CA LEU A 476 -15.35 8.09 -37.75
C LEU A 476 -14.63 8.57 -39.01
N GLN A 477 -13.70 7.76 -39.53
CA GLN A 477 -13.02 7.99 -40.81
C GLN A 477 -13.92 7.66 -42.02
N THR A 478 -15.14 7.18 -41.77
CA THR A 478 -16.14 6.87 -42.80
C THR A 478 -17.29 7.88 -42.77
N ASN A 479 -17.96 8.05 -43.91
CA ASN A 479 -19.15 8.90 -43.98
C ASN A 479 -20.38 8.28 -43.28
N ALA A 480 -20.36 6.97 -43.03
CA ALA A 480 -21.49 6.23 -42.48
C ALA A 480 -21.66 6.35 -40.95
N ALA A 481 -20.58 6.64 -40.22
CA ALA A 481 -20.65 6.78 -38.77
C ALA A 481 -21.32 8.09 -38.33
N SER A 482 -22.12 8.00 -37.27
CA SER A 482 -22.74 9.13 -36.57
C SER A 482 -22.06 9.32 -35.22
N VAL A 483 -22.02 10.57 -34.75
CA VAL A 483 -21.61 10.95 -33.39
C VAL A 483 -22.88 11.27 -32.60
N LEU A 484 -23.06 10.62 -31.45
CA LEU A 484 -24.28 10.72 -30.65
C LEU A 484 -23.92 11.11 -29.20
N LYS A 485 -24.73 11.99 -28.62
CA LYS A 485 -24.56 12.43 -27.23
C LYS A 485 -25.17 11.42 -26.26
N ILE A 486 -24.44 11.07 -25.20
CA ILE A 486 -24.90 10.05 -24.25
C ILE A 486 -26.16 10.49 -23.50
N THR A 487 -26.24 11.76 -23.11
CA THR A 487 -27.41 12.32 -22.39
C THR A 487 -28.68 12.39 -23.24
N GLU A 488 -28.60 12.19 -24.57
CA GLU A 488 -29.73 12.28 -25.49
C GLU A 488 -30.10 10.93 -26.11
N THR A 489 -29.11 10.15 -26.55
CA THR A 489 -29.31 8.89 -27.24
C THR A 489 -28.36 7.83 -26.66
N PRO A 490 -28.78 7.04 -25.65
CA PRO A 490 -27.89 6.09 -24.99
C PRO A 490 -27.78 4.72 -25.69
N ASP A 491 -28.73 4.38 -26.56
CA ASP A 491 -28.95 2.97 -26.92
C ASP A 491 -28.30 2.50 -28.24
N ARG A 492 -27.63 3.40 -29.00
CA ARG A 492 -27.14 3.10 -30.35
C ARG A 492 -25.74 2.49 -30.38
N LEU A 493 -25.04 2.43 -29.25
CA LEU A 493 -23.73 1.76 -29.16
C LEU A 493 -23.92 0.24 -29.37
N ARG A 494 -23.21 -0.33 -30.35
CA ARG A 494 -23.26 -1.76 -30.66
C ARG A 494 -22.18 -2.49 -29.87
N LEU A 495 -22.55 -3.45 -29.02
CA LEU A 495 -21.62 -4.03 -28.06
C LEU A 495 -21.12 -5.44 -28.43
N ASP A 496 -21.93 -6.21 -29.19
CA ASP A 496 -21.72 -7.63 -29.49
C ASP A 496 -20.28 -8.01 -29.86
N TYR A 497 -19.62 -7.15 -30.63
CA TYR A 497 -18.24 -7.34 -31.08
C TYR A 497 -17.31 -6.17 -30.74
N LEU A 498 -17.72 -5.28 -29.84
CA LEU A 498 -16.94 -4.08 -29.48
C LEU A 498 -15.55 -4.45 -28.92
N TYR A 499 -15.50 -5.46 -28.08
CA TYR A 499 -14.29 -5.90 -27.38
C TYR A 499 -13.63 -7.13 -28.04
N HIS A 500 -13.97 -7.47 -29.29
CA HIS A 500 -13.31 -8.57 -30.02
C HIS A 500 -12.13 -8.07 -30.85
N ASP A 501 -11.08 -8.89 -30.92
CA ASP A 501 -9.98 -8.71 -31.86
C ASP A 501 -10.38 -9.23 -33.25
N ILE A 502 -9.77 -8.67 -34.30
CA ILE A 502 -10.04 -9.13 -35.68
C ILE A 502 -9.69 -10.61 -35.87
N SER A 503 -8.70 -11.11 -35.14
CA SER A 503 -8.32 -12.53 -35.11
C SER A 503 -9.43 -13.45 -34.60
N ASP A 504 -10.35 -12.95 -33.77
CA ASP A 504 -11.42 -13.73 -33.17
C ASP A 504 -12.45 -14.20 -34.22
N ALA A 505 -12.53 -13.54 -35.38
CA ALA A 505 -13.42 -13.94 -36.47
C ALA A 505 -13.24 -15.42 -36.85
N LYS A 506 -11.99 -15.92 -36.86
CA LYS A 506 -11.69 -17.33 -37.17
C LYS A 506 -12.25 -18.27 -36.11
N PHE A 507 -12.08 -17.92 -34.84
CA PHE A 507 -12.58 -18.71 -33.71
C PHE A 507 -14.12 -18.74 -33.70
N LEU A 508 -14.76 -17.59 -33.86
CA LEU A 508 -16.22 -17.46 -33.94
C LEU A 508 -16.80 -18.27 -35.12
N THR A 509 -16.14 -18.21 -36.28
CA THR A 509 -16.53 -19.01 -37.45
C THR A 509 -16.46 -20.51 -37.17
N ASN A 510 -15.38 -20.98 -36.56
CA ASN A 510 -15.21 -22.40 -36.23
C ASN A 510 -16.25 -22.87 -35.19
N ASN A 511 -16.61 -22.02 -34.23
CA ASN A 511 -17.65 -22.32 -33.25
C ASN A 511 -19.04 -22.33 -33.88
N TYR A 512 -19.32 -21.43 -34.82
CA TYR A 512 -20.59 -21.40 -35.57
C TYR A 512 -20.89 -22.74 -36.24
N PHE A 513 -19.87 -23.38 -36.82
CA PHE A 513 -19.99 -24.70 -37.45
C PHE A 513 -19.76 -25.87 -36.48
N GLY A 514 -19.59 -25.65 -35.18
CA GLY A 514 -19.35 -26.75 -34.23
C GLY A 514 -18.09 -27.58 -34.53
N ARG A 515 -17.09 -27.01 -35.22
CA ARG A 515 -15.91 -27.70 -35.78
C ARG A 515 -16.22 -28.78 -36.84
N GLU A 516 -17.41 -28.78 -37.42
CA GLU A 516 -17.76 -29.62 -38.56
C GLU A 516 -16.97 -29.20 -39.82
N GLN A 517 -16.66 -30.17 -40.68
CA GLN A 517 -16.05 -29.87 -41.98
C GLN A 517 -17.10 -29.34 -42.95
N VAL A 518 -16.97 -28.06 -43.30
CA VAL A 518 -17.78 -27.37 -44.32
C VAL A 518 -16.93 -27.03 -45.54
N SER A 519 -17.57 -26.67 -46.66
CA SER A 519 -16.82 -26.28 -47.85
C SER A 519 -16.03 -24.98 -47.61
N PRO A 520 -14.87 -24.78 -48.28
CA PRO A 520 -14.09 -23.55 -48.15
C PRO A 520 -14.86 -22.26 -48.49
N GLY A 521 -15.86 -22.35 -49.38
CA GLY A 521 -16.71 -21.22 -49.76
C GLY A 521 -17.68 -20.82 -48.64
N GLU A 522 -18.36 -21.80 -48.05
CA GLU A 522 -19.28 -21.59 -46.92
C GLU A 522 -18.54 -21.04 -45.70
N TRP A 523 -17.38 -21.63 -45.37
CA TRP A 523 -16.56 -21.15 -44.25
C TRP A 523 -16.13 -19.70 -44.46
N LYS A 524 -15.64 -19.35 -45.66
CA LYS A 524 -15.20 -17.98 -45.98
C LYS A 524 -16.35 -16.98 -45.88
N SER A 525 -17.55 -17.36 -46.31
CA SER A 525 -18.72 -16.47 -46.22
C SER A 525 -19.03 -16.09 -44.77
N VAL A 526 -19.08 -17.07 -43.87
CA VAL A 526 -19.34 -16.82 -42.44
C VAL A 526 -18.17 -16.10 -41.77
N PHE A 527 -16.93 -16.42 -42.15
CA PHE A 527 -15.75 -15.70 -41.68
C PHE A 527 -15.81 -14.21 -42.00
N TYR A 528 -16.13 -13.85 -43.25
CA TYR A 528 -16.22 -12.44 -43.62
C TYR A 528 -17.39 -11.72 -42.95
N ASP A 529 -18.51 -12.40 -42.68
CA ASP A 529 -19.61 -11.83 -41.88
C ASP A 529 -19.16 -11.49 -40.45
N PHE A 530 -18.49 -12.41 -39.73
CA PHE A 530 -17.94 -12.10 -38.40
C PHE A 530 -16.85 -11.03 -38.46
N PHE A 531 -15.94 -11.13 -39.43
CA PHE A 531 -14.85 -10.18 -39.63
C PHE A 531 -15.39 -8.76 -39.82
N ASP A 532 -16.37 -8.57 -40.70
CA ASP A 532 -16.94 -7.25 -40.99
C ASP A 532 -17.72 -6.70 -39.80
N ARG A 533 -18.45 -7.55 -39.05
CA ARG A 533 -19.14 -7.13 -37.82
C ARG A 533 -18.17 -6.70 -36.72
N ILE A 534 -17.10 -7.47 -36.48
CA ILE A 534 -16.04 -7.09 -35.53
C ILE A 534 -15.40 -5.79 -35.97
N LYS A 535 -15.06 -5.67 -37.25
CA LYS A 535 -14.45 -4.48 -37.84
C LYS A 535 -15.31 -3.25 -37.65
N GLU A 536 -16.61 -3.34 -37.90
CA GLU A 536 -17.52 -2.21 -37.74
C GLU A 536 -17.72 -1.80 -36.27
N GLN A 537 -17.90 -2.77 -35.37
CA GLN A 537 -18.24 -2.49 -33.98
C GLN A 537 -17.02 -2.12 -33.15
N SER A 538 -15.88 -2.80 -33.32
CA SER A 538 -14.66 -2.52 -32.54
C SER A 538 -13.95 -1.21 -32.92
N GLN A 539 -14.39 -0.56 -34.00
CA GLN A 539 -13.95 0.79 -34.39
C GLN A 539 -14.89 1.90 -33.93
N GLN A 540 -15.89 1.59 -33.09
CA GLN A 540 -16.62 2.63 -32.35
C GLN A 540 -15.66 3.28 -31.34
N GLU A 541 -15.89 4.56 -31.06
CA GLU A 541 -15.04 5.37 -30.20
C GLU A 541 -15.89 6.07 -29.15
N PHE A 542 -15.35 6.17 -27.94
CA PHE A 542 -15.85 7.07 -26.91
C PHE A 542 -15.20 8.45 -27.12
N LEU A 543 -15.99 9.50 -26.94
CA LEU A 543 -15.63 10.85 -27.36
C LEU A 543 -15.94 11.83 -26.23
N VAL A 544 -15.00 12.73 -25.96
CA VAL A 544 -15.20 13.85 -25.04
C VAL A 544 -15.06 15.15 -25.82
N GLU A 545 -16.09 15.98 -25.82
CA GLU A 545 -16.11 17.25 -26.55
C GLU A 545 -15.03 18.21 -26.02
N GLU A 546 -14.29 18.83 -26.95
CA GLU A 546 -13.16 19.74 -26.73
C GLU A 546 -11.94 19.12 -26.05
N GLU A 547 -12.08 18.64 -24.81
CA GLU A 547 -11.00 18.09 -23.99
C GLU A 547 -11.54 17.28 -22.79
N LEU A 548 -10.81 16.25 -22.39
CA LEU A 548 -10.94 15.57 -21.11
C LEU A 548 -9.91 16.13 -20.12
N ASP A 549 -10.39 16.83 -19.09
CA ASP A 549 -9.59 17.18 -17.91
C ASP A 549 -9.63 16.00 -16.94
N PHE A 550 -8.47 15.45 -16.61
CA PHE A 550 -8.36 14.27 -15.75
C PHE A 550 -7.74 14.57 -14.38
N MET A 551 -7.67 15.84 -13.97
CA MET A 551 -7.08 16.24 -12.68
C MET A 551 -7.77 15.57 -11.48
N GLN A 552 -9.05 15.28 -11.61
CA GLN A 552 -9.87 14.70 -10.55
C GLN A 552 -10.44 13.33 -10.95
N LEU A 553 -9.72 12.60 -11.82
CA LEU A 553 -10.05 11.22 -12.21
C LEU A 553 -9.00 10.28 -11.61
N GLU A 554 -9.41 9.50 -10.62
CA GLU A 554 -8.57 8.56 -9.88
C GLU A 554 -8.26 7.28 -10.65
N SER A 555 -9.12 6.89 -11.59
CA SER A 555 -8.99 5.64 -12.34
C SER A 555 -7.90 5.67 -13.42
N LEU A 556 -7.24 6.81 -13.64
CA LEU A 556 -6.19 6.97 -14.64
C LEU A 556 -5.07 5.94 -14.45
N ARG A 557 -4.72 5.23 -15.53
CA ARG A 557 -3.47 4.48 -15.66
C ARG A 557 -2.72 4.96 -16.90
N ILE A 558 -1.42 5.18 -16.76
CA ILE A 558 -0.53 5.55 -17.87
C ILE A 558 0.35 4.35 -18.17
N ILE A 559 0.14 3.73 -19.31
CA ILE A 559 0.75 2.44 -19.64
C ILE A 559 1.82 2.67 -20.70
N CYS A 560 3.07 2.37 -20.35
CA CYS A 560 4.22 2.43 -21.23
C CYS A 560 4.47 1.06 -21.89
N TYR A 561 5.18 1.11 -23.02
CA TYR A 561 5.48 -0.07 -23.82
C TYR A 561 6.42 -1.08 -23.14
N ASP A 562 7.46 -0.56 -22.47
CA ASP A 562 8.47 -1.33 -21.76
C ASP A 562 8.99 -0.54 -20.53
N GLU A 563 9.82 -1.19 -19.69
CA GLU A 563 10.35 -0.56 -18.47
C GLU A 563 11.28 0.61 -18.76
N PHE A 564 12.08 0.57 -19.84
CA PHE A 564 12.95 1.68 -20.20
C PHE A 564 12.15 2.93 -20.52
N GLN A 565 11.09 2.78 -21.31
CA GLN A 565 10.19 3.87 -21.69
C GLN A 565 9.42 4.42 -20.48
N LYS A 566 9.03 3.56 -19.54
CA LYS A 566 8.46 3.97 -18.26
C LYS A 566 9.45 4.81 -17.46
N ASP A 567 10.65 4.32 -17.24
CA ASP A 567 11.68 5.02 -16.46
C ASP A 567 12.05 6.36 -17.11
N LEU A 568 12.15 6.39 -18.44
CA LEU A 568 12.38 7.61 -19.19
C LEU A 568 11.23 8.62 -19.02
N LEU A 569 9.98 8.16 -19.09
CA LEU A 569 8.82 9.03 -18.86
C LEU A 569 8.81 9.60 -17.43
N ILE A 570 9.09 8.76 -16.43
CA ILE A 570 9.22 9.18 -15.02
C ILE A 570 10.31 10.25 -14.87
N ASN A 571 11.47 10.04 -15.48
CA ASN A 571 12.57 11.01 -15.46
C ASN A 571 12.17 12.37 -16.03
N TYR A 572 11.36 12.43 -17.10
CA TYR A 572 10.87 13.69 -17.65
C TYR A 572 9.81 14.41 -16.80
N LEU A 573 9.13 13.68 -15.92
CA LEU A 573 8.08 14.20 -15.05
C LEU A 573 8.63 14.62 -13.68
N GLY A 574 9.71 14.00 -13.21
CA GLY A 574 10.33 14.30 -11.92
C GLY A 574 9.43 13.89 -10.75
N ASP A 575 9.28 14.76 -9.76
CA ASP A 575 8.53 14.49 -8.51
C ASP A 575 7.01 14.66 -8.65
N ASP A 576 6.46 14.60 -9.88
CA ASP A 576 5.03 14.72 -10.12
C ASP A 576 4.28 13.51 -9.53
N GLU A 577 3.22 13.76 -8.73
CA GLU A 577 2.41 12.71 -8.08
C GLU A 577 1.82 11.67 -9.06
N ILE A 578 1.62 12.07 -10.32
CA ILE A 578 1.09 11.22 -11.39
C ILE A 578 2.02 10.06 -11.75
N VAL A 579 3.32 10.15 -11.38
CA VAL A 579 4.30 9.08 -11.57
C VAL A 579 3.83 7.77 -10.93
N SER A 580 3.11 7.84 -9.82
CA SER A 580 2.51 6.67 -9.15
C SER A 580 1.48 5.92 -10.00
N LYS A 581 0.96 6.53 -11.07
CA LYS A 581 -0.02 5.97 -12.01
C LYS A 581 0.64 5.40 -13.28
N ILE A 582 1.96 5.46 -13.40
CA ILE A 582 2.71 4.99 -14.58
C ILE A 582 3.19 3.55 -14.38
N GLU A 583 2.88 2.68 -15.33
CA GLU A 583 3.22 1.26 -15.28
C GLU A 583 3.47 0.66 -16.67
N VAL A 584 3.85 -0.62 -16.71
CA VAL A 584 4.02 -1.41 -17.93
C VAL A 584 2.99 -2.53 -17.93
N ASP A 585 2.25 -2.66 -19.04
CA ASP A 585 1.32 -3.76 -19.27
C ASP A 585 1.44 -4.24 -20.72
N TYR A 586 2.25 -5.28 -20.92
CA TYR A 586 2.52 -5.89 -22.24
C TYR A 586 1.26 -6.35 -22.98
N ARG A 587 0.14 -6.56 -22.27
CA ARG A 587 -1.11 -7.00 -22.90
C ARG A 587 -1.76 -5.91 -23.74
N MET A 588 -1.38 -4.64 -23.55
CA MET A 588 -1.90 -3.49 -24.32
C MET A 588 -1.33 -3.41 -25.72
N TYR A 589 -0.22 -4.11 -25.99
CA TYR A 589 0.52 -4.01 -27.25
C TYR A 589 0.56 -5.36 -27.98
N SER A 590 0.65 -5.31 -29.30
CA SER A 590 0.73 -6.51 -30.13
C SER A 590 2.15 -7.10 -30.14
N HIS A 591 3.19 -6.25 -30.07
CA HIS A 591 4.60 -6.63 -30.17
C HIS A 591 4.96 -7.35 -31.48
N GLU A 592 4.27 -7.00 -32.57
CA GLU A 592 4.46 -7.62 -33.89
C GLU A 592 5.26 -6.73 -34.86
N ASN A 593 5.26 -5.42 -34.63
CA ASN A 593 6.01 -4.47 -35.44
C ASN A 593 7.44 -4.31 -34.90
N ARG A 594 8.36 -3.85 -35.76
CA ARG A 594 9.70 -3.48 -35.30
C ARG A 594 9.62 -2.40 -34.23
N GLN A 595 10.52 -2.50 -33.26
CA GLN A 595 10.57 -1.64 -32.08
C GLN A 595 11.94 -0.96 -31.96
N LEU A 596 12.00 0.09 -31.15
CA LEU A 596 13.29 0.61 -30.70
C LEU A 596 13.78 -0.28 -29.57
N GLU A 597 14.97 -0.84 -29.71
CA GLU A 597 15.63 -1.52 -28.61
C GLU A 597 16.43 -0.48 -27.82
N MET A 598 15.95 -0.19 -26.60
CA MET A 598 16.53 0.81 -25.72
C MET A 598 17.02 0.13 -24.45
N SER A 599 18.24 0.48 -24.02
CA SER A 599 18.84 -0.06 -22.81
C SER A 599 19.76 0.96 -22.16
N GLU A 600 19.85 0.90 -20.84
CA GLU A 600 20.72 1.75 -20.03
C GLU A 600 21.61 0.89 -19.12
N ASN A 601 22.84 1.33 -18.92
CA ASN A 601 23.72 0.85 -17.84
C ASN A 601 24.29 2.05 -17.05
N GLU A 602 25.27 1.83 -16.18
CA GLU A 602 25.82 2.88 -15.30
C GLU A 602 26.35 4.10 -16.08
N ASP A 603 26.96 3.89 -17.25
CA ASP A 603 27.69 4.93 -17.98
C ASP A 603 27.03 5.34 -19.31
N VAL A 604 26.22 4.47 -19.93
CA VAL A 604 25.71 4.69 -21.30
C VAL A 604 24.25 4.33 -21.47
N ILE A 605 23.62 5.04 -22.43
CA ILE A 605 22.33 4.69 -23.01
C ILE A 605 22.56 4.24 -24.45
N SER A 606 21.90 3.15 -24.83
CA SER A 606 21.90 2.62 -26.19
C SER A 606 20.49 2.65 -26.76
N ILE A 607 20.37 3.13 -28.00
CA ILE A 607 19.13 3.12 -28.78
C ILE A 607 19.45 2.48 -30.13
N THR A 608 18.77 1.38 -30.44
CA THR A 608 18.94 0.62 -31.67
C THR A 608 17.61 0.53 -32.41
N SER A 609 17.67 0.64 -33.74
CA SER A 609 16.54 0.42 -34.63
C SER A 609 16.95 -0.51 -35.75
N ASP A 610 16.15 -1.54 -35.97
CA ASP A 610 16.24 -2.46 -37.10
C ASP A 610 15.23 -2.11 -38.21
N TYR A 611 14.61 -0.93 -38.14
CA TYR A 611 13.65 -0.46 -39.13
C TYR A 611 14.30 -0.34 -40.50
N ASP A 612 13.82 -1.14 -41.46
CA ASP A 612 14.47 -1.29 -42.76
C ASP A 612 13.58 -0.78 -43.89
N ILE A 613 13.89 0.43 -44.36
CA ILE A 613 13.41 0.98 -45.63
C ILE A 613 14.54 0.94 -46.64
N ASN A 614 15.01 -0.26 -46.98
CA ASN A 614 16.20 -0.47 -47.82
C ASN A 614 17.42 0.32 -47.32
N GLY A 615 17.61 0.39 -46.00
CA GLY A 615 18.68 1.13 -45.34
C GLY A 615 18.57 2.66 -45.37
N CYS A 616 17.41 3.23 -45.72
CA CYS A 616 17.23 4.68 -45.78
C CYS A 616 16.83 5.34 -44.45
N ALA A 617 16.26 4.60 -43.49
CA ALA A 617 15.94 5.14 -42.17
C ALA A 617 17.23 5.35 -41.36
N TYR A 618 17.26 6.37 -40.50
CA TYR A 618 18.44 6.68 -39.70
C TYR A 618 18.11 7.39 -38.39
N LEU A 619 19.07 7.37 -37.47
CA LEU A 619 19.05 8.14 -36.25
C LEU A 619 19.80 9.46 -36.46
N LEU A 620 19.15 10.58 -36.18
CA LEU A 620 19.76 11.91 -36.15
C LEU A 620 20.04 12.29 -34.69
N VAL A 621 21.32 12.39 -34.34
CA VAL A 621 21.80 12.63 -32.97
C VAL A 621 22.35 14.05 -32.86
N LYS A 622 21.78 14.86 -31.96
CA LYS A 622 22.18 16.25 -31.76
C LYS A 622 23.00 16.40 -30.48
N GLY A 623 24.29 16.68 -30.60
CA GLY A 623 25.19 16.89 -29.45
C GLY A 623 25.57 15.61 -28.70
N GLY A 624 26.06 15.78 -27.46
CA GLY A 624 26.47 14.70 -26.56
C GLY A 624 27.80 14.03 -26.90
N GLU A 625 28.23 13.12 -26.03
CA GLU A 625 29.41 12.27 -26.22
C GLU A 625 29.01 10.88 -26.74
N ILE A 626 29.33 10.61 -28.00
CA ILE A 626 29.00 9.34 -28.66
C ILE A 626 30.15 8.35 -28.54
N LYS A 627 29.84 7.14 -28.04
CA LYS A 627 30.80 6.06 -27.80
C LYS A 627 31.02 5.19 -29.04
N ASN A 628 29.95 4.85 -29.77
CA ASN A 628 29.99 3.99 -30.97
C ASN A 628 30.25 4.80 -32.26
N GLN A 629 31.38 5.50 -32.32
CA GLN A 629 31.70 6.42 -33.43
C GLN A 629 31.85 5.71 -34.79
N GLU A 630 32.13 4.41 -34.80
CA GLU A 630 32.24 3.57 -35.99
C GLU A 630 30.93 3.44 -36.77
N LEU A 631 29.77 3.71 -36.15
CA LEU A 631 28.45 3.66 -36.78
C LEU A 631 27.98 5.00 -37.35
N ILE A 632 28.79 6.06 -37.26
CA ILE A 632 28.51 7.36 -37.88
C ILE A 632 28.58 7.22 -39.40
N LYS A 633 27.43 7.38 -40.07
CA LYS A 633 27.33 7.36 -41.54
C LYS A 633 27.67 8.71 -42.15
N ASN A 634 27.29 9.80 -41.49
CA ASN A 634 27.55 11.16 -41.96
C ASN A 634 27.53 12.18 -40.82
N ARG A 635 28.16 13.35 -41.04
CA ARG A 635 28.16 14.49 -40.13
C ARG A 635 27.54 15.70 -40.85
N THR A 636 26.47 16.25 -40.30
CA THR A 636 25.78 17.42 -40.86
C THR A 636 25.87 18.61 -39.90
N SER A 637 25.45 19.78 -40.36
CA SER A 637 25.27 20.95 -39.48
C SER A 637 24.17 20.74 -38.44
N SER A 638 23.25 19.79 -38.66
CA SER A 638 22.14 19.49 -37.77
C SER A 638 22.43 18.38 -36.75
N GLY A 639 23.47 17.57 -36.94
CA GLY A 639 23.82 16.48 -36.04
C GLY A 639 24.62 15.35 -36.70
N LEU A 640 24.75 14.23 -35.99
CA LEU A 640 25.33 13.00 -36.51
C LEU A 640 24.23 12.10 -37.08
N ILE A 641 24.46 11.55 -38.27
CA ILE A 641 23.58 10.55 -38.89
C ILE A 641 24.18 9.17 -38.59
N MET A 642 23.41 8.34 -37.89
CA MET A 642 23.85 7.03 -37.39
C MET A 642 22.80 5.95 -37.73
N TYR A 643 23.27 4.71 -37.96
CA TYR A 643 22.41 3.53 -38.15
C TYR A 643 23.26 2.25 -37.98
N PRO A 644 22.73 1.16 -37.37
CA PRO A 644 21.39 1.02 -36.80
C PRO A 644 21.24 1.54 -35.35
N SER A 645 22.33 1.92 -34.69
CA SER A 645 22.31 2.28 -33.28
C SER A 645 23.13 3.51 -32.93
N VAL A 646 22.78 4.14 -31.81
CA VAL A 646 23.55 5.17 -31.12
C VAL A 646 23.78 4.74 -29.67
N VAL A 647 25.02 4.83 -29.21
CA VAL A 647 25.43 4.61 -27.82
C VAL A 647 26.12 5.87 -27.34
N PHE A 648 25.60 6.50 -26.29
CA PHE A 648 26.09 7.78 -25.79
C PHE A 648 26.29 7.77 -24.28
N ASP A 649 27.19 8.64 -23.82
CA ASP A 649 27.49 8.85 -22.41
C ASP A 649 26.27 9.43 -21.67
N LYS A 650 25.84 8.78 -20.59
CA LYS A 650 24.71 9.24 -19.76
C LYS A 650 25.02 10.55 -19.04
N HIS A 651 26.28 10.84 -18.73
CA HIS A 651 26.71 12.08 -18.06
C HIS A 651 26.95 13.23 -19.04
N ASN A 652 26.98 12.95 -20.35
CA ASN A 652 27.01 13.95 -21.40
C ASN A 652 26.11 13.52 -22.58
N PRO A 653 24.79 13.43 -22.34
CA PRO A 653 23.86 12.88 -23.32
C PRO A 653 23.63 13.85 -24.49
N PRO A 654 23.19 13.34 -25.67
CA PRO A 654 22.74 14.20 -26.75
C PRO A 654 21.53 15.00 -26.32
N SER A 655 21.43 16.24 -26.79
CA SER A 655 20.29 17.10 -26.49
C SER A 655 18.99 16.48 -27.02
N GLU A 656 19.05 15.88 -28.21
CA GLU A 656 17.93 15.21 -28.85
C GLU A 656 18.42 14.06 -29.73
N VAL A 657 17.66 12.96 -29.78
CA VAL A 657 17.81 11.90 -30.78
C VAL A 657 16.50 11.74 -31.51
N TYR A 658 16.56 11.73 -32.85
CA TYR A 658 15.41 11.50 -33.70
C TYR A 658 15.56 10.23 -34.50
N LEU A 659 14.46 9.50 -34.68
CA LEU A 659 14.30 8.55 -35.78
C LEU A 659 13.77 9.30 -37.00
N ILE A 660 14.48 9.18 -38.12
CA ILE A 660 14.11 9.81 -39.38
C ILE A 660 13.68 8.75 -40.39
N ASP A 661 12.45 8.89 -40.89
CA ASP A 661 11.94 8.17 -42.05
C ASP A 661 11.88 9.12 -43.27
N PRO A 662 12.85 9.01 -44.20
CA PRO A 662 12.86 9.86 -45.40
C PRO A 662 11.86 9.42 -46.48
N ASN A 663 11.08 8.35 -46.27
CA ASN A 663 10.13 7.84 -47.26
C ASN A 663 9.13 8.93 -47.67
N PRO A 664 8.97 9.20 -48.98
CA PRO A 664 8.09 10.26 -49.46
C PRO A 664 6.60 9.99 -49.16
N ARG A 665 6.22 8.74 -48.87
CA ARG A 665 4.86 8.37 -48.48
C ARG A 665 4.56 8.58 -47.01
N ALA A 666 5.58 8.74 -46.16
CA ALA A 666 5.37 8.94 -44.72
C ALA A 666 4.89 10.38 -44.44
N ASP A 667 3.78 10.51 -43.70
CA ASP A 667 3.28 11.82 -43.28
C ASP A 667 4.17 12.42 -42.18
N THR A 668 4.51 11.64 -41.15
CA THR A 668 5.45 12.04 -40.09
C THR A 668 6.83 11.43 -40.36
N LYS A 669 7.79 12.31 -40.69
CA LYS A 669 9.15 11.92 -41.08
C LYS A 669 10.16 11.95 -39.95
N GLU A 670 9.90 12.72 -38.90
CA GLU A 670 10.82 12.93 -37.79
C GLU A 670 10.12 12.59 -36.48
N TRP A 671 10.69 11.66 -35.73
CA TRP A 671 10.17 11.22 -34.44
C TRP A 671 11.24 11.49 -33.38
N LEU A 672 10.95 12.34 -32.39
CA LEU A 672 11.85 12.52 -31.26
C LEU A 672 11.77 11.29 -30.37
N ILE A 673 12.88 10.59 -30.15
CA ILE A 673 12.91 9.33 -29.40
C ILE A 673 13.74 9.42 -28.12
N TYR A 674 14.47 10.51 -27.94
CA TYR A 674 15.19 10.82 -26.70
C TYR A 674 15.49 12.32 -26.61
N LYS A 675 15.50 12.87 -25.40
CA LYS A 675 15.84 14.24 -25.08
C LYS A 675 16.54 14.28 -23.72
N SER A 676 17.61 15.07 -23.58
CA SER A 676 18.28 15.29 -22.28
C SER A 676 17.59 16.34 -21.43
#